data_AF-A0A6M4IJF2-F1
#
_entry.id   AF-A0A6M4IJF2-F1
#
_cell.length_a   1.000
_cell.length_b   1.000
_cell.length_c   1.000
_cell.angle_alpha   90.00
_cell.angle_beta   90.00
_cell.angle_gamma   90.00
#
_symmetry.space_group_name_H-M   'P 1'
#
loop_
_entity.id
_entity.type
_entity.pdbx_description
1 polymer ?
#
loop_
_entity_poly.entity_id
_entity_poly.type
_entity_poly.pdbx_seq_one_letter_code
_entity_poly.pdbx_strand_id
1 'polypeptide(L)'
;MLRPDSFPSHLAERITDHSAPSASASSGRFVIYWMRTAVRAHENPALDVALAAGQQLGVPVFVYHALSEKYPYASDRHHTFILEGARDVEAECAARDIGYAFHLERPGHRGPALRTLAARAALVVTETLPVAPLDWLTDALAEATTCPVWSVDTACVVPMPLVGKAHTRAFAFRDATAALRTARVSADWTDVTPHTPAFVPDDLPFEPLRLADADIAAMVAHCEIDHGIGPVPHTAGGTEAGYARWREFVRTGRLDRYAAKRNDASIDGVSRMSAYFHYGMVSTFRIVRECAARGGQGADKYLDELLVWRELAYAFCYWHDAPDTLDAVPAWARETLARHEPDTRTRHSWETLARSCTGDELWDTAQQSLRVHGELHNNVRMTWGKAIPMWSSNASESLERLIDLNHRYALDGRDPASYGGLLWCLGQFDRPFSPEVAVLGTVRPRRSDEHQQRMSFPAYRAHVSRSAGLSPRVTVIGAGISGLACARTLHDHGIAVTVLDKSRGVGGRMSTRREGTWQFDHGAPSIRLDDSRLLRFVESWIEDDVLREVAAGALVGVRGMNALAKHLARDLHVRTGVHVASMSRAGSGWAIADREGGQHDADIVLVATPAPQAAALLSTVEHANGAMGALAASLASVSMLPCWSTMVVFDGPPPTIVSEALVGGELRTDSPVVHRAWRQSSRPGRSSDEAWVVHSEGNWSAENVEAEPAVVATLVADALLAQLQIAGTVRHAAAHRWRYARVQTGLDDLCLFDAANGIGACGDWGAAGATTRSHPSVERAWLSGIALAGRVLGRATSRSRPVP
;
A
#
# COMPACT_ATOMS: atom_id res chain seq x y z
N MET A 1 39.77 -19.43 0.02
CA MET A 1 38.85 -18.27 -0.07
C MET A 1 38.25 -18.31 -1.47
N LEU A 2 36.93 -18.34 -1.59
CA LEU A 2 36.27 -18.24 -2.89
C LEU A 2 36.65 -16.90 -3.53
N ARG A 3 36.86 -16.91 -4.85
CA ARG A 3 37.10 -15.68 -5.60
C ARG A 3 36.15 -15.63 -6.80
N PRO A 4 35.54 -14.48 -7.10
CA PRO A 4 34.64 -14.35 -8.25
C PRO A 4 35.25 -14.80 -9.58
N ASP A 5 36.55 -14.56 -9.78
CA ASP A 5 37.31 -14.93 -10.98
C ASP A 5 37.51 -16.44 -11.17
N SER A 6 37.18 -17.26 -10.17
CA SER A 6 37.25 -18.72 -10.24
C SER A 6 36.01 -19.37 -10.88
N PHE A 7 34.94 -18.61 -11.12
CA PHE A 7 33.73 -19.10 -11.78
C PHE A 7 33.81 -18.94 -13.30
N PRO A 8 32.96 -19.67 -14.07
CA PRO A 8 32.79 -19.41 -15.50
C PRO A 8 32.55 -17.92 -15.77
N SER A 9 33.12 -17.40 -16.85
CA SER A 9 33.15 -15.96 -17.14
C SER A 9 31.76 -15.30 -17.12
N HIS A 10 30.74 -15.98 -17.63
CA HIS A 10 29.36 -15.48 -17.67
C HIS A 10 28.70 -15.32 -16.28
N LEU A 11 29.23 -16.00 -15.25
CA LEU A 11 28.86 -15.83 -13.84
C LEU A 11 29.78 -14.81 -13.16
N ALA A 12 31.10 -14.97 -13.33
CA ALA A 12 32.11 -14.13 -12.69
C ALA A 12 31.91 -12.63 -12.96
N GLU A 13 31.55 -12.27 -14.19
CA GLU A 13 31.34 -10.89 -14.62
C GLU A 13 30.13 -10.18 -13.98
N ARG A 14 29.29 -10.93 -13.24
CA ARG A 14 28.05 -10.44 -12.63
C ARG A 14 28.15 -10.25 -11.12
N ILE A 15 29.23 -10.74 -10.50
CA ILE A 15 29.40 -10.78 -9.05
C ILE A 15 29.97 -9.45 -8.56
N THR A 16 29.32 -8.87 -7.56
CA THR A 16 29.87 -7.80 -6.73
C THR A 16 30.03 -8.32 -5.30
N ASP A 17 31.24 -8.19 -4.77
CA ASP A 17 31.58 -8.61 -3.41
C ASP A 17 31.35 -7.46 -2.42
N HIS A 18 30.44 -7.66 -1.46
CA HIS A 18 30.10 -6.69 -0.41
C HIS A 18 30.74 -7.04 0.93
N SER A 19 31.52 -8.11 0.99
CA SER A 19 32.01 -8.68 2.24
C SER A 19 32.85 -7.66 3.02
N ALA A 20 32.57 -7.53 4.32
CA ALA A 20 33.41 -6.76 5.21
C ALA A 20 34.85 -7.31 5.21
N PRO A 21 35.89 -6.49 5.46
CA PRO A 21 37.28 -6.96 5.50
C PRO A 21 37.54 -8.08 6.52
N SER A 22 36.69 -8.19 7.55
CA SER A 22 36.71 -9.23 8.59
C SER A 22 36.03 -10.54 8.17
N ALA A 23 35.42 -10.61 6.99
CA ALA A 23 34.68 -11.78 6.55
C ALA A 23 35.59 -12.99 6.30
N SER A 24 35.13 -14.17 6.72
CA SER A 24 35.85 -15.44 6.51
C SER A 24 34.90 -16.56 6.12
N ALA A 25 35.23 -17.27 5.04
CA ALA A 25 34.42 -18.36 4.51
C ALA A 25 34.61 -19.72 5.23
N SER A 26 35.60 -19.85 6.13
CA SER A 26 36.22 -21.17 6.42
C SER A 26 35.48 -22.09 7.42
N SER A 27 34.27 -21.76 7.87
CA SER A 27 33.54 -22.58 8.87
C SER A 27 32.02 -22.70 8.67
N GLY A 28 31.47 -22.19 7.56
CA GLY A 28 30.03 -22.25 7.30
C GLY A 28 29.54 -23.63 6.86
N ARG A 29 28.27 -23.95 7.16
CA ARG A 29 27.67 -25.28 6.93
C ARG A 29 26.96 -25.44 5.58
N PHE A 30 26.64 -24.33 4.92
CA PHE A 30 25.87 -24.27 3.68
C PHE A 30 26.04 -22.90 3.01
N VAL A 31 25.68 -22.80 1.73
CA VAL A 31 25.49 -21.52 1.01
C VAL A 31 24.01 -21.15 1.02
N ILE A 32 23.72 -19.88 1.31
CA ILE A 32 22.36 -19.33 1.22
C ILE A 32 22.24 -18.56 -0.09
N TYR A 33 21.22 -18.86 -0.90
CA TYR A 33 20.71 -17.89 -1.86
C TYR A 33 19.54 -17.13 -1.21
N TRP A 34 19.79 -15.86 -0.84
CA TRP A 34 18.77 -14.92 -0.41
C TRP A 34 18.08 -14.33 -1.63
N MET A 35 16.98 -14.96 -2.03
CA MET A 35 16.17 -14.59 -3.19
C MET A 35 15.27 -13.40 -2.87
N ARG A 36 15.26 -12.40 -3.77
CA ARG A 36 14.43 -11.18 -3.64
C ARG A 36 13.77 -10.77 -4.96
N THR A 37 14.57 -10.58 -6.02
CA THR A 37 14.16 -9.92 -7.27
C THR A 37 14.33 -10.78 -8.51
N ALA A 38 14.93 -11.96 -8.40
CA ALA A 38 14.89 -12.98 -9.45
C ALA A 38 14.03 -14.16 -8.97
N VAL A 39 12.71 -13.92 -8.89
CA VAL A 39 11.72 -14.90 -8.40
C VAL A 39 11.45 -15.97 -9.48
N ARG A 40 12.48 -16.76 -9.76
CA ARG A 40 12.51 -17.91 -10.66
C ARG A 40 13.70 -18.82 -10.30
N ALA A 41 13.61 -20.11 -10.60
CA ALA A 41 14.69 -21.07 -10.42
C ALA A 41 15.18 -21.65 -11.76
N HIS A 42 15.08 -20.90 -12.86
CA HIS A 42 15.72 -21.20 -14.15
C HIS A 42 16.32 -19.93 -14.75
N GLU A 43 17.45 -20.08 -15.45
CA GLU A 43 18.24 -18.97 -15.97
C GLU A 43 18.43 -17.85 -14.94
N ASN A 44 18.82 -18.25 -13.73
CA ASN A 44 18.97 -17.36 -12.58
C ASN A 44 20.45 -17.31 -12.19
N PRO A 45 21.18 -16.24 -12.59
CA PRO A 45 22.61 -16.12 -12.29
C PRO A 45 22.95 -16.16 -10.81
N ALA A 46 22.09 -15.65 -9.92
CA ALA A 46 22.35 -15.66 -8.48
C ALA A 46 22.26 -17.08 -7.91
N LEU A 47 21.24 -17.85 -8.34
CA LEU A 47 21.11 -19.26 -7.98
C LEU A 47 22.29 -20.08 -8.52
N ASP A 48 22.69 -19.84 -9.77
CA ASP A 48 23.81 -20.56 -10.40
C ASP A 48 25.15 -20.24 -9.72
N VAL A 49 25.39 -18.99 -9.31
CA VAL A 49 26.54 -18.61 -8.48
C VAL A 49 26.51 -19.31 -7.12
N ALA A 50 25.34 -19.36 -6.46
CA ALA A 50 25.22 -20.05 -5.18
C ALA A 50 25.53 -21.55 -5.30
N LEU A 51 24.99 -22.22 -6.33
CA LEU A 51 25.23 -23.64 -6.60
C LEU A 51 26.71 -23.92 -6.94
N ALA A 52 27.33 -23.09 -7.79
CA ALA A 52 28.74 -23.21 -8.13
C ALA A 52 29.65 -22.97 -6.92
N ALA A 53 29.32 -21.99 -6.07
CA ALA A 53 30.05 -21.72 -4.82
C ALA A 53 29.90 -22.88 -3.84
N GLY A 54 28.70 -23.43 -3.68
CA GLY A 54 28.46 -24.64 -2.87
C GLY A 54 29.31 -25.80 -3.33
N GLN A 55 29.39 -26.04 -4.65
CA GLN A 55 30.22 -27.10 -5.23
C GLN A 55 31.70 -26.92 -4.93
N GLN A 56 32.23 -25.69 -5.09
CA GLN A 56 33.64 -25.40 -4.79
C GLN A 56 33.96 -25.53 -3.29
N LEU A 57 33.00 -25.23 -2.42
CA LEU A 57 33.14 -25.33 -0.96
C LEU A 57 32.85 -26.74 -0.42
N GLY A 58 32.19 -27.60 -1.18
CA GLY A 58 31.73 -28.91 -0.73
C GLY A 58 30.63 -28.84 0.32
N VAL A 59 29.75 -27.82 0.26
CA VAL A 59 28.64 -27.63 1.21
C VAL A 59 27.31 -27.47 0.47
N PRO A 60 26.18 -27.92 1.04
CA PRO A 60 24.88 -27.81 0.38
C PRO A 60 24.43 -26.36 0.20
N VAL A 61 23.47 -26.16 -0.71
CA VAL A 61 22.87 -24.86 -1.03
C VAL A 61 21.37 -24.94 -0.79
N PHE A 62 20.80 -23.88 -0.23
CA PHE A 62 19.35 -23.73 -0.18
C PHE A 62 18.93 -22.29 -0.45
N VAL A 63 17.70 -22.14 -0.94
CA VAL A 63 17.09 -20.85 -1.23
C VAL A 63 16.30 -20.39 0.00
N TYR A 64 16.72 -19.27 0.57
CA TYR A 64 15.94 -18.51 1.55
C TYR A 64 15.23 -17.38 0.82
N HIS A 65 13.90 -17.48 0.71
CA HIS A 65 13.08 -16.44 0.09
C HIS A 65 12.18 -15.84 1.16
N ALA A 66 12.25 -14.52 1.36
CA ALA A 66 11.48 -13.84 2.39
C ALA A 66 10.71 -12.63 1.87
N LEU A 67 9.55 -12.39 2.47
CA LEU A 67 8.71 -11.23 2.20
C LEU A 67 8.38 -10.52 3.52
N SER A 68 8.75 -9.24 3.59
CA SER A 68 8.59 -8.40 4.78
C SER A 68 7.39 -7.47 4.68
N GLU A 69 6.62 -7.35 5.76
CA GLU A 69 5.56 -6.36 5.90
C GLU A 69 6.09 -4.93 6.13
N LYS A 70 7.39 -4.80 6.44
CA LYS A 70 8.07 -3.51 6.69
C LYS A 70 8.67 -2.89 5.43
N TYR A 71 8.59 -3.59 4.30
CA TYR A 71 9.08 -3.06 3.04
C TYR A 71 8.29 -1.79 2.67
N PRO A 72 8.94 -0.70 2.25
CA PRO A 72 8.23 0.49 1.76
C PRO A 72 7.22 0.10 0.68
N TYR A 73 6.01 0.64 0.79
CA TYR A 73 4.89 0.32 -0.11
C TYR A 73 4.38 -1.12 -0.03
N ALA A 74 4.67 -1.86 1.04
CA ALA A 74 4.04 -3.15 1.31
C ALA A 74 2.51 -3.03 1.28
N SER A 75 1.88 -3.82 0.41
CA SER A 75 0.44 -3.82 0.16
C SER A 75 -0.02 -5.16 -0.36
N ASP A 76 -1.35 -5.39 -0.34
CA ASP A 76 -1.95 -6.62 -0.86
C ASP A 76 -1.53 -6.89 -2.30
N ARG A 77 -1.41 -5.83 -3.11
CA ARG A 77 -0.94 -5.89 -4.49
C ARG A 77 0.40 -6.58 -4.64
N HIS A 78 1.40 -6.03 -3.98
CA HIS A 78 2.78 -6.50 -4.12
C HIS A 78 2.96 -7.84 -3.43
N HIS A 79 2.34 -8.03 -2.26
CA HIS A 79 2.44 -9.29 -1.54
C HIS A 79 1.79 -10.44 -2.30
N THR A 80 0.60 -10.23 -2.86
CA THR A 80 -0.08 -11.25 -3.68
C THR A 80 0.79 -11.63 -4.89
N PHE A 81 1.27 -10.63 -5.64
CA PHE A 81 2.06 -10.88 -6.86
C PHE A 81 3.36 -11.65 -6.55
N ILE A 82 4.08 -11.28 -5.48
CA ILE A 82 5.30 -11.97 -5.05
C ILE A 82 5.00 -13.40 -4.56
N LEU A 83 3.95 -13.59 -3.74
CA LEU A 83 3.57 -14.91 -3.22
C LEU A 83 3.14 -15.88 -4.33
N GLU A 84 2.47 -15.37 -5.38
CA GLU A 84 2.15 -16.14 -6.57
C GLU A 84 3.42 -16.60 -7.30
N GLY A 85 4.45 -15.76 -7.42
CA GLY A 85 5.73 -16.18 -7.98
C GLY A 85 6.55 -17.08 -7.07
N ALA A 86 6.50 -16.87 -5.76
CA ALA A 86 7.16 -17.73 -4.79
C ALA A 86 6.60 -19.17 -4.83
N ARG A 87 5.31 -19.34 -5.13
CA ARG A 87 4.70 -20.65 -5.39
C ARG A 87 5.32 -21.34 -6.61
N ASP A 88 5.53 -20.62 -7.71
CA ASP A 88 6.18 -21.17 -8.90
C ASP A 88 7.64 -21.56 -8.58
N VAL A 89 8.37 -20.71 -7.85
CA VAL A 89 9.73 -21.03 -7.39
C VAL A 89 9.80 -22.29 -6.53
N GLU A 90 8.85 -22.50 -5.60
CA GLU A 90 8.80 -23.73 -4.79
C GLU A 90 8.74 -24.97 -5.69
N ALA A 91 7.90 -24.95 -6.73
CA ALA A 91 7.78 -26.03 -7.69
C ALA A 91 9.03 -26.19 -8.58
N GLU A 92 9.60 -25.09 -9.07
CA GLU A 92 10.81 -25.10 -9.90
C GLU A 92 12.04 -25.60 -9.13
N CYS A 93 12.21 -25.18 -7.87
CA CYS A 93 13.26 -25.68 -6.99
C CYS A 93 13.10 -27.18 -6.72
N ALA A 94 11.88 -27.65 -6.45
CA ALA A 94 11.61 -29.08 -6.27
C ALA A 94 11.93 -29.89 -7.52
N ALA A 95 11.59 -29.38 -8.72
CA ALA A 95 11.91 -30.02 -9.99
C ALA A 95 13.41 -30.12 -10.27
N ARG A 96 14.21 -29.22 -9.67
CA ARG A 96 15.69 -29.19 -9.78
C ARG A 96 16.41 -29.87 -8.61
N ASP A 97 15.71 -30.48 -7.66
CA ASP A 97 16.29 -31.04 -6.41
C ASP A 97 17.06 -29.98 -5.59
N ILE A 98 16.48 -28.79 -5.45
CA ILE A 98 17.05 -27.67 -4.68
C ILE A 98 16.18 -27.41 -3.46
N GLY A 99 16.81 -27.27 -2.29
CA GLY A 99 16.10 -26.92 -1.06
C GLY A 99 15.59 -25.48 -1.07
N TYR A 100 14.35 -25.28 -0.64
CA TYR A 100 13.66 -23.99 -0.64
C TYR A 100 12.89 -23.78 0.67
N ALA A 101 13.04 -22.60 1.28
CA ALA A 101 12.29 -22.21 2.47
C ALA A 101 11.77 -20.78 2.31
N PHE A 102 10.44 -20.62 2.42
CA PHE A 102 9.78 -19.31 2.34
C PHE A 102 9.43 -18.76 3.73
N HIS A 103 9.80 -17.51 3.98
CA HIS A 103 9.52 -16.78 5.22
C HIS A 103 8.62 -15.56 4.95
N LEU A 104 7.38 -15.59 5.44
CA LEU A 104 6.49 -14.43 5.41
C LEU A 104 6.46 -13.76 6.79
N GLU A 105 6.95 -12.53 6.87
CA GLU A 105 6.75 -11.73 8.07
C GLU A 105 5.27 -11.40 8.25
N ARG A 106 4.78 -11.67 9.46
CA ARG A 106 3.43 -11.38 9.94
C ARG A 106 3.47 -11.38 11.46
N PRO A 107 2.45 -10.87 12.16
CA PRO A 107 2.36 -10.96 13.62
C PRO A 107 2.68 -12.39 14.12
N GLY A 108 3.58 -12.50 15.10
CA GLY A 108 4.05 -13.79 15.64
C GLY A 108 5.17 -14.48 14.85
N HIS A 109 5.43 -14.08 13.60
CA HIS A 109 6.46 -14.69 12.73
C HIS A 109 7.45 -13.62 12.21
N ARG A 110 7.89 -12.74 13.10
CA ARG A 110 8.91 -11.71 12.82
C ARG A 110 10.23 -12.13 13.45
N GLY A 111 11.35 -11.70 12.89
CA GLY A 111 12.64 -11.86 13.56
C GLY A 111 13.84 -11.70 12.63
N PRO A 112 15.06 -11.69 13.19
CA PRO A 112 16.30 -11.52 12.41
C PRO A 112 16.72 -12.79 11.67
N ALA A 113 15.78 -13.51 11.04
CA ALA A 113 15.97 -14.84 10.46
C ALA A 113 17.19 -14.93 9.53
N LEU A 114 17.33 -13.98 8.60
CA LEU A 114 18.47 -13.93 7.68
C LEU A 114 19.80 -13.76 8.41
N ARG A 115 19.87 -12.92 9.45
CA ARG A 115 21.10 -12.71 10.24
C ARG A 115 21.48 -13.98 11.00
N THR A 116 20.49 -14.66 11.59
CA THR A 116 20.69 -15.95 12.28
C THR A 116 21.18 -17.03 11.33
N LEU A 117 20.65 -17.09 10.10
CA LEU A 117 21.11 -18.02 9.08
C LEU A 117 22.50 -17.66 8.55
N ALA A 118 22.77 -16.38 8.27
CA ALA A 118 24.05 -15.89 7.78
C ALA A 118 25.21 -16.20 8.74
N ALA A 119 24.99 -16.15 10.05
CA ALA A 119 25.99 -16.52 11.06
C ALA A 119 26.48 -17.98 10.96
N ARG A 120 25.78 -18.84 10.21
CA ARG A 120 26.08 -20.27 10.02
C ARG A 120 26.42 -20.62 8.56
N ALA A 121 26.28 -19.65 7.65
CA ALA A 121 26.50 -19.83 6.23
C ALA A 121 27.98 -19.64 5.86
N ALA A 122 28.42 -20.31 4.80
CA ALA A 122 29.76 -20.13 4.23
C ALA A 122 29.80 -18.95 3.25
N LEU A 123 28.65 -18.63 2.66
CA LEU A 123 28.43 -17.51 1.75
C LEU A 123 26.92 -17.20 1.71
N VAL A 124 26.59 -15.92 1.66
CA VAL A 124 25.26 -15.44 1.25
C VAL A 124 25.36 -14.86 -0.16
N VAL A 125 24.56 -15.38 -1.08
CA VAL A 125 24.38 -14.83 -2.42
C VAL A 125 23.01 -14.16 -2.50
N THR A 126 22.91 -13.00 -3.13
CA THR A 126 21.64 -12.34 -3.45
C THR A 126 21.71 -11.67 -4.82
N GLU A 127 20.61 -11.09 -5.29
CA GLU A 127 20.56 -10.31 -6.52
C GLU A 127 20.98 -8.85 -6.28
N THR A 128 21.58 -8.26 -7.31
CA THR A 128 21.83 -6.81 -7.38
C THR A 128 20.56 -6.08 -7.83
N LEU A 129 19.98 -5.25 -6.96
CA LEU A 129 19.02 -4.22 -7.33
C LEU A 129 19.52 -2.87 -6.78
N PRO A 130 20.00 -1.95 -7.64
CA PRO A 130 20.72 -0.76 -7.20
C PRO A 130 19.79 0.41 -6.84
N VAL A 131 18.73 0.13 -6.08
CA VAL A 131 17.79 1.14 -5.61
C VAL A 131 17.25 0.78 -4.22
N ALA A 132 16.89 1.82 -3.47
CA ALA A 132 16.36 1.66 -2.13
C ALA A 132 15.04 0.85 -2.09
N PRO A 133 14.84 0.04 -1.03
CA PRO A 133 15.76 -0.20 0.06
C PRO A 133 16.74 -1.37 -0.15
N LEU A 134 16.73 -2.05 -1.30
CA LEU A 134 17.41 -3.33 -1.45
C LEU A 134 18.95 -3.23 -1.52
N ASP A 135 19.45 -2.12 -2.05
CA ASP A 135 20.88 -1.77 -2.05
C ASP A 135 21.42 -1.71 -0.61
N TRP A 136 20.92 -0.79 0.21
CA TRP A 136 21.41 -0.61 1.58
C TRP A 136 21.05 -1.76 2.51
N LEU A 137 20.01 -2.55 2.23
CA LEU A 137 19.74 -3.79 2.98
C LEU A 137 20.81 -4.86 2.73
N THR A 138 21.44 -4.85 1.54
CA THR A 138 22.56 -5.75 1.23
C THR A 138 23.80 -5.33 2.02
N ASP A 139 24.12 -4.04 2.01
CA ASP A 139 25.24 -3.47 2.76
C ASP A 139 25.05 -3.66 4.28
N ALA A 140 23.85 -3.37 4.79
CA ALA A 140 23.51 -3.54 6.20
C ALA A 140 23.56 -5.01 6.67
N LEU A 141 23.39 -5.98 5.77
CA LEU A 141 23.66 -7.38 6.08
C LEU A 141 25.17 -7.62 6.15
N ALA A 142 25.91 -7.21 5.13
CA ALA A 142 27.35 -7.43 5.03
C ALA A 142 28.13 -6.81 6.19
N GLU A 143 27.74 -5.62 6.66
CA GLU A 143 28.31 -4.97 7.84
C GLU A 143 28.00 -5.73 9.15
N ALA A 144 26.90 -6.47 9.18
CA ALA A 144 26.39 -7.11 10.37
C ALA A 144 26.75 -8.60 10.52
N THR A 145 27.48 -9.17 9.56
CA THR A 145 27.89 -10.58 9.58
C THR A 145 29.37 -10.72 9.25
N THR A 146 29.98 -11.80 9.73
CA THR A 146 31.32 -12.23 9.30
C THR A 146 31.26 -13.21 8.11
N CYS A 147 30.06 -13.59 7.67
CA CYS A 147 29.86 -14.38 6.47
C CYS A 147 30.07 -13.50 5.22
N PRO A 148 30.80 -13.98 4.20
CA PRO A 148 30.87 -13.29 2.92
C PRO A 148 29.48 -13.06 2.31
N VAL A 149 29.27 -11.89 1.71
CA VAL A 149 28.01 -11.50 1.06
C VAL A 149 28.29 -11.04 -0.36
N TRP A 150 27.71 -11.73 -1.34
CA TRP A 150 27.83 -11.40 -2.76
C TRP A 150 26.47 -11.04 -3.34
N SER A 151 26.44 -10.02 -4.19
CA SER A 151 25.29 -9.74 -5.05
C SER A 151 25.61 -10.10 -6.50
N VAL A 152 24.60 -10.54 -7.25
CA VAL A 152 24.75 -10.95 -8.65
C VAL A 152 23.75 -10.22 -9.54
N ASP A 153 24.21 -9.65 -10.65
CA ASP A 153 23.32 -9.08 -11.66
C ASP A 153 22.54 -10.16 -12.43
N THR A 154 21.28 -10.31 -12.04
CA THR A 154 20.31 -11.25 -12.63
C THR A 154 19.35 -10.59 -13.63
N ALA A 155 19.37 -9.26 -13.73
CA ALA A 155 18.35 -8.47 -14.38
C ALA A 155 18.75 -8.02 -15.80
N CYS A 156 20.03 -7.68 -15.98
CA CYS A 156 20.57 -7.16 -17.23
C CYS A 156 21.31 -8.23 -18.05
N VAL A 157 21.15 -8.18 -19.37
CA VAL A 157 21.93 -9.00 -20.30
C VAL A 157 23.38 -8.53 -20.30
N VAL A 158 23.61 -7.22 -20.40
CA VAL A 158 24.92 -6.61 -20.12
C VAL A 158 25.04 -6.35 -18.63
N PRO A 159 25.94 -7.03 -17.90
CA PRO A 159 26.10 -6.83 -16.47
C PRO A 159 26.40 -5.36 -16.12
N MET A 160 25.66 -4.80 -15.16
CA MET A 160 25.83 -3.42 -14.69
C MET A 160 27.30 -3.07 -14.33
N PRO A 161 28.08 -3.95 -13.67
CA PRO A 161 29.49 -3.68 -13.37
C PRO A 161 30.37 -3.47 -14.62
N LEU A 162 30.03 -4.08 -15.76
CA LEU A 162 30.81 -3.96 -17.00
C LEU A 162 30.61 -2.62 -17.72
N VAL A 163 29.56 -1.86 -17.37
CA VAL A 163 29.28 -0.55 -17.99
C VAL A 163 30.28 0.52 -17.52
N GLY A 164 30.73 0.42 -16.26
CA GLY A 164 31.80 1.24 -15.69
C GLY A 164 31.44 2.68 -15.31
N LYS A 165 30.25 3.19 -15.65
CA LYS A 165 29.77 4.53 -15.24
C LYS A 165 28.28 4.77 -15.47
N ALA A 166 27.76 5.81 -14.82
CA ALA A 166 26.41 6.33 -15.03
C ALA A 166 26.33 7.13 -16.34
N HIS A 167 25.84 6.52 -17.40
CA HIS A 167 25.55 7.24 -18.64
C HIS A 167 24.30 8.09 -18.50
N THR A 168 24.36 9.36 -18.94
CA THR A 168 23.23 10.29 -18.86
C THR A 168 22.50 10.47 -20.19
N ARG A 169 22.84 9.70 -21.24
CA ARG A 169 22.20 9.76 -22.56
C ARG A 169 22.15 8.39 -23.23
N ALA A 170 21.01 8.06 -23.82
CA ALA A 170 20.77 6.77 -24.44
C ALA A 170 21.72 6.44 -25.61
N PHE A 171 22.10 7.42 -26.44
CA PHE A 171 23.05 7.15 -27.54
C PHE A 171 24.44 6.77 -27.00
N ALA A 172 24.92 7.49 -25.98
CA ALA A 172 26.23 7.22 -25.39
C ALA A 172 26.28 5.85 -24.70
N PHE A 173 25.21 5.45 -24.02
CA PHE A 173 25.06 4.11 -23.47
C PHE A 173 25.00 3.05 -24.57
N ARG A 174 24.21 3.30 -25.62
CA ARG A 174 24.09 2.40 -26.78
C ARG A 174 25.47 2.11 -27.39
N ASP A 175 26.27 3.13 -27.62
CA ASP A 175 27.60 2.98 -28.21
C ASP A 175 28.55 2.24 -27.27
N ALA A 176 28.57 2.62 -25.98
CA ALA A 176 29.45 2.02 -24.98
C ALA A 176 29.21 0.52 -24.75
N THR A 177 27.95 0.07 -24.80
CA THR A 177 27.62 -1.34 -24.52
C THR A 177 27.40 -2.19 -25.78
N ALA A 178 27.68 -1.65 -26.98
CA ALA A 178 27.41 -2.35 -28.25
C ALA A 178 28.12 -3.71 -28.37
N ALA A 179 29.43 -3.76 -28.13
CA ALA A 179 30.19 -5.01 -28.20
C ALA A 179 29.72 -6.03 -27.14
N LEU A 180 29.40 -5.56 -25.93
CA LEU A 180 28.92 -6.40 -24.84
C LEU A 180 27.55 -7.02 -25.16
N ARG A 181 26.63 -6.25 -25.75
CA ARG A 181 25.31 -6.74 -26.20
C ARG A 181 25.44 -7.78 -27.31
N THR A 182 26.25 -7.49 -28.34
CA THR A 182 26.45 -8.42 -29.47
C THR A 182 26.97 -9.78 -29.01
N ALA A 183 27.86 -9.79 -28.02
CA ALA A 183 28.41 -11.04 -27.48
C ALA A 183 27.38 -11.89 -26.69
N ARG A 184 26.24 -11.33 -26.26
CA ARG A 184 25.32 -11.97 -25.30
C ARG A 184 23.90 -12.16 -25.81
N VAL A 185 23.46 -11.39 -26.80
CA VAL A 185 22.07 -11.38 -27.30
C VAL A 185 21.56 -12.76 -27.74
N SER A 186 22.44 -13.59 -28.30
CA SER A 186 22.12 -14.95 -28.76
C SER A 186 22.80 -16.04 -27.92
N ALA A 187 23.40 -15.69 -26.79
CA ALA A 187 24.14 -16.63 -25.96
C ALA A 187 23.19 -17.49 -25.10
N ASP A 188 23.28 -18.80 -25.26
CA ASP A 188 22.54 -19.75 -24.43
C ASP A 188 22.95 -19.63 -22.95
N TRP A 189 21.99 -19.90 -22.07
CA TRP A 189 22.23 -19.97 -20.63
C TRP A 189 22.10 -21.42 -20.18
N THR A 190 23.12 -21.94 -19.49
CA THR A 190 23.11 -23.29 -18.94
C THR A 190 23.06 -23.20 -17.42
N ASP A 191 21.96 -23.66 -16.84
CA ASP A 191 21.78 -23.69 -15.40
C ASP A 191 22.78 -24.65 -14.72
N VAL A 192 23.28 -24.27 -13.55
CA VAL A 192 24.19 -25.12 -12.77
C VAL A 192 23.39 -26.23 -12.10
N THR A 193 23.83 -27.48 -12.24
CA THR A 193 23.20 -28.63 -11.56
C THR A 193 23.65 -28.67 -10.09
N PRO A 194 22.74 -28.88 -9.12
CA PRO A 194 23.14 -29.04 -7.72
C PRO A 194 24.06 -30.26 -7.55
N HIS A 195 25.11 -30.10 -6.74
CA HIS A 195 26.09 -31.15 -6.48
C HIS A 195 25.75 -32.01 -5.24
N THR A 196 24.76 -31.56 -4.44
CA THR A 196 24.19 -32.28 -3.30
C THR A 196 22.68 -32.42 -3.52
N PRO A 197 22.02 -33.42 -2.87
CA PRO A 197 20.56 -33.46 -2.80
C PRO A 197 19.97 -32.20 -2.17
N ALA A 198 18.66 -31.97 -2.36
CA ALA A 198 17.95 -30.88 -1.72
C ALA A 198 18.17 -30.85 -0.20
N PHE A 199 18.51 -29.67 0.31
CA PHE A 199 18.86 -29.45 1.71
C PHE A 199 18.11 -28.24 2.25
N VAL A 200 17.50 -28.37 3.43
CA VAL A 200 16.99 -27.26 4.23
C VAL A 200 17.46 -27.50 5.67
N PRO A 201 18.03 -26.50 6.38
CA PRO A 201 18.42 -26.68 7.77
C PRO A 201 17.23 -27.10 8.66
N ASP A 202 17.41 -28.09 9.54
CA ASP A 202 16.34 -28.58 10.44
C ASP A 202 15.94 -27.56 11.52
N ASP A 203 16.80 -26.58 11.79
CA ASP A 203 16.71 -25.58 12.86
C ASP A 203 16.55 -24.16 12.29
N LEU A 204 15.57 -23.98 11.39
CA LEU A 204 15.23 -22.66 10.86
C LEU A 204 14.77 -21.71 11.99
N PRO A 205 15.19 -20.43 11.99
CA PRO A 205 14.78 -19.45 12.98
C PRO A 205 13.37 -18.88 12.72
N PHE A 206 12.60 -19.52 11.85
CA PHE A 206 11.23 -19.18 11.47
C PHE A 206 10.50 -20.46 11.04
N GLU A 207 9.17 -20.42 11.05
CA GLU A 207 8.35 -21.50 10.50
C GLU A 207 8.22 -21.32 8.98
N PRO A 208 8.79 -22.22 8.15
CA PRO A 208 8.70 -22.12 6.71
C PRO A 208 7.27 -22.40 6.22
N LEU A 209 6.82 -21.63 5.23
CA LEU A 209 5.50 -21.80 4.63
C LEU A 209 5.57 -22.66 3.37
N ARG A 210 4.63 -23.60 3.24
CA ARG A 210 4.38 -24.35 2.00
C ARG A 210 3.40 -23.57 1.14
N LEU A 211 3.79 -23.18 -0.06
CA LEU A 211 3.00 -22.28 -0.91
C LEU A 211 2.13 -23.00 -1.94
N ALA A 212 2.46 -24.25 -2.28
CA ALA A 212 1.74 -25.09 -3.24
C ALA A 212 0.21 -25.07 -3.03
N ASP A 213 -0.24 -25.29 -1.80
CA ASP A 213 -1.67 -25.39 -1.45
C ASP A 213 -2.19 -24.19 -0.63
N ALA A 214 -1.37 -23.13 -0.50
CA ALA A 214 -1.71 -22.02 0.39
C ALA A 214 -2.84 -21.14 -0.16
N ASP A 215 -3.71 -20.65 0.72
CA ASP A 215 -4.60 -19.54 0.39
C ASP A 215 -3.82 -18.22 0.53
N ILE A 216 -3.28 -17.74 -0.60
CA ILE A 216 -2.50 -16.49 -0.65
C ILE A 216 -3.32 -15.31 -0.15
N ALA A 217 -4.61 -15.23 -0.48
CA ALA A 217 -5.45 -14.12 -0.03
C ALA A 217 -5.61 -14.15 1.49
N ALA A 218 -5.79 -15.34 2.08
CA ALA A 218 -5.80 -15.49 3.53
C ALA A 218 -4.45 -15.10 4.15
N MET A 219 -3.31 -15.54 3.59
CA MET A 219 -1.99 -15.20 4.11
C MET A 219 -1.73 -13.69 4.12
N VAL A 220 -1.95 -13.03 2.97
CA VAL A 220 -1.77 -11.57 2.80
C VAL A 220 -2.61 -10.80 3.81
N ALA A 221 -3.83 -11.26 4.06
CA ALA A 221 -4.74 -10.54 4.93
C ALA A 221 -4.42 -10.69 6.45
N HIS A 222 -3.41 -11.48 6.82
CA HIS A 222 -2.83 -11.51 8.17
C HIS A 222 -1.53 -10.69 8.28
N CYS A 223 -1.04 -10.07 7.20
CA CYS A 223 0.15 -9.21 7.24
C CYS A 223 -0.23 -7.78 7.69
N GLU A 224 0.63 -7.09 8.44
CA GLU A 224 0.40 -5.68 8.81
C GLU A 224 0.87 -4.72 7.71
N ILE A 225 0.18 -4.75 6.57
CA ILE A 225 0.53 -4.00 5.35
C ILE A 225 -0.60 -3.04 4.93
N ASP A 226 -0.43 -2.31 3.83
CA ASP A 226 -1.46 -1.46 3.26
C ASP A 226 -2.51 -2.26 2.47
N HIS A 227 -3.59 -2.66 3.16
CA HIS A 227 -4.75 -3.31 2.56
C HIS A 227 -5.61 -2.35 1.70
N GLY A 228 -5.24 -1.06 1.63
CA GLY A 228 -5.90 -0.04 0.83
C GLY A 228 -5.53 -0.09 -0.64
N ILE A 229 -4.59 -0.95 -1.04
CA ILE A 229 -4.15 -1.15 -2.43
C ILE A 229 -4.29 -2.64 -2.74
N GLY A 230 -5.41 -2.98 -3.36
CA GLY A 230 -5.78 -4.36 -3.64
C GLY A 230 -4.92 -5.01 -4.75
N PRO A 231 -4.94 -6.34 -4.82
CA PRO A 231 -4.30 -7.10 -5.88
C PRO A 231 -4.92 -6.81 -7.25
N VAL A 232 -4.23 -7.25 -8.31
CA VAL A 232 -4.63 -7.03 -9.71
C VAL A 232 -5.17 -8.34 -10.29
N PRO A 233 -6.49 -8.60 -10.28
CA PRO A 233 -7.03 -9.95 -10.53
C PRO A 233 -6.77 -10.53 -11.93
N HIS A 234 -6.47 -9.68 -12.91
CA HIS A 234 -6.18 -10.07 -14.29
C HIS A 234 -4.68 -10.13 -14.62
N THR A 235 -3.81 -9.87 -13.64
CA THR A 235 -2.34 -9.94 -13.79
C THR A 235 -1.77 -10.73 -12.62
N ALA A 236 -1.85 -12.06 -12.72
CA ALA A 236 -1.25 -12.98 -11.76
C ALA A 236 0.29 -12.93 -11.85
N GLY A 237 0.95 -13.07 -10.71
CA GLY A 237 2.39 -13.26 -10.60
C GLY A 237 2.83 -14.68 -10.97
N GLY A 238 4.14 -14.85 -11.05
CA GLY A 238 4.80 -16.12 -11.32
C GLY A 238 5.32 -16.31 -12.74
N THR A 239 6.26 -17.25 -12.85
CA THR A 239 6.91 -17.67 -14.09
C THR A 239 5.89 -18.11 -15.13
N GLU A 240 4.92 -18.93 -14.72
CA GLU A 240 3.93 -19.50 -15.65
C GLU A 240 3.06 -18.40 -16.26
N ALA A 241 2.55 -17.48 -15.42
CA ALA A 241 1.77 -16.34 -15.86
C ALA A 241 2.58 -15.40 -16.76
N GLY A 242 3.83 -15.12 -16.40
CA GLY A 242 4.74 -14.29 -17.17
C GLY A 242 5.01 -14.84 -18.57
N TYR A 243 5.41 -16.10 -18.68
CA TYR A 243 5.65 -16.70 -19.99
C TYR A 243 4.36 -16.94 -20.80
N ALA A 244 3.22 -17.20 -20.15
CA ALA A 244 1.95 -17.26 -20.86
C ALA A 244 1.62 -15.92 -21.53
N ARG A 245 1.81 -14.81 -20.82
CA ARG A 245 1.62 -13.45 -21.38
C ARG A 245 2.59 -13.18 -22.53
N TRP A 246 3.86 -13.53 -22.38
CA TRP A 246 4.86 -13.39 -23.44
C TRP A 246 4.49 -14.18 -24.69
N ARG A 247 4.21 -15.49 -24.54
CA ARG A 247 3.79 -16.37 -25.64
C ARG A 247 2.59 -15.80 -26.37
N GLU A 248 1.61 -15.26 -25.64
CA GLU A 248 0.43 -14.64 -26.25
C GLU A 248 0.76 -13.37 -27.05
N PHE A 249 1.64 -12.52 -26.54
CA PHE A 249 2.11 -11.32 -27.26
C PHE A 249 2.81 -11.68 -28.58
N VAL A 250 3.61 -12.75 -28.58
CA VAL A 250 4.27 -13.27 -29.78
C VAL A 250 3.27 -13.92 -30.73
N ARG A 251 2.44 -14.85 -30.24
CA ARG A 251 1.49 -15.65 -31.03
C ARG A 251 0.45 -14.80 -31.75
N THR A 252 0.01 -13.70 -31.15
CA THR A 252 -0.99 -12.78 -31.73
C THR A 252 -0.39 -11.79 -32.74
N GLY A 253 0.89 -11.90 -33.08
CA GLY A 253 1.59 -10.98 -33.98
C GLY A 253 1.64 -9.55 -33.45
N ARG A 254 1.47 -9.35 -32.13
CA ARG A 254 1.61 -8.03 -31.50
C ARG A 254 3.07 -7.62 -31.41
N LEU A 255 4.00 -8.56 -31.20
CA LEU A 255 5.43 -8.28 -31.28
C LEU A 255 5.83 -7.70 -32.65
N ASP A 256 5.36 -8.28 -33.75
CA ASP A 256 5.72 -7.81 -35.11
C ASP A 256 5.24 -6.38 -35.37
N ARG A 257 4.11 -5.99 -34.77
CA ARG A 257 3.50 -4.67 -34.89
C ARG A 257 3.97 -3.69 -33.81
N TYR A 258 4.81 -4.13 -32.86
CA TYR A 258 5.22 -3.36 -31.69
C TYR A 258 5.82 -2.00 -32.09
N ALA A 259 6.73 -1.99 -33.06
CA ALA A 259 7.37 -0.77 -33.54
C ALA A 259 6.37 0.30 -34.00
N ALA A 260 5.30 -0.11 -34.69
CA ALA A 260 4.28 0.77 -35.23
C ALA A 260 3.20 1.17 -34.20
N LYS A 261 2.95 0.32 -33.19
CA LYS A 261 1.76 0.44 -32.31
C LYS A 261 2.06 0.81 -30.86
N ARG A 262 3.31 0.69 -30.38
CA ARG A 262 3.69 0.88 -28.95
C ARG A 262 3.37 2.23 -28.33
N ASN A 263 3.07 3.26 -29.13
CA ASN A 263 2.80 4.61 -28.62
C ASN A 263 1.30 4.89 -28.46
N ASP A 264 0.43 4.08 -29.03
CA ASP A 264 -1.02 4.29 -28.93
C ASP A 264 -1.58 3.50 -27.74
N ALA A 265 -1.89 4.20 -26.65
CA ALA A 265 -2.42 3.58 -25.44
C ALA A 265 -3.88 3.14 -25.56
N SER A 266 -4.57 3.53 -26.64
CA SER A 266 -5.96 3.16 -26.88
C SER A 266 -6.13 1.78 -27.51
N ILE A 267 -5.01 1.11 -27.84
CA ILE A 267 -4.97 -0.23 -28.43
C ILE A 267 -4.08 -1.16 -27.62
N ASP A 268 -4.27 -2.46 -27.80
CA ASP A 268 -3.43 -3.48 -27.18
C ASP A 268 -2.16 -3.75 -28.00
N GLY A 269 -1.21 -2.82 -27.94
CA GLY A 269 0.01 -2.81 -28.77
C GLY A 269 1.32 -3.18 -28.07
N VAL A 270 1.30 -3.45 -26.76
CA VAL A 270 2.52 -3.64 -25.94
C VAL A 270 2.50 -4.97 -25.19
N SER A 271 3.68 -5.44 -24.77
CA SER A 271 3.83 -6.76 -24.13
C SER A 271 3.26 -6.86 -22.72
N ARG A 272 3.19 -5.74 -21.99
CA ARG A 272 2.79 -5.68 -20.58
C ARG A 272 3.60 -6.63 -19.67
N MET A 273 4.89 -6.77 -19.99
CA MET A 273 5.82 -7.68 -19.30
C MET A 273 6.60 -7.03 -18.15
N SER A 274 6.47 -5.71 -17.93
CA SER A 274 7.33 -4.96 -17.00
C SER A 274 7.27 -5.47 -15.56
N ALA A 275 6.08 -5.85 -15.06
CA ALA A 275 5.94 -6.44 -13.72
C ALA A 275 6.72 -7.75 -13.58
N TYR A 276 6.70 -8.62 -14.59
CA TYR A 276 7.43 -9.89 -14.57
C TYR A 276 8.95 -9.70 -14.68
N PHE A 277 9.41 -8.68 -15.41
CA PHE A 277 10.82 -8.31 -15.43
C PHE A 277 11.28 -7.69 -14.10
N HIS A 278 10.45 -6.84 -13.49
CA HIS A 278 10.74 -6.19 -12.22
C HIS A 278 10.99 -7.21 -11.10
N TYR A 279 10.10 -8.19 -10.98
CA TYR A 279 10.24 -9.27 -10.00
C TYR A 279 11.08 -10.47 -10.50
N GLY A 280 11.64 -10.36 -11.71
CA GLY A 280 12.48 -11.40 -12.31
C GLY A 280 11.82 -12.77 -12.41
N MET A 281 10.49 -12.81 -12.56
CA MET A 281 9.70 -14.03 -12.78
C MET A 281 9.91 -14.62 -14.17
N VAL A 282 10.40 -13.80 -15.11
CA VAL A 282 10.83 -14.26 -16.42
C VAL A 282 12.31 -13.94 -16.63
N SER A 283 13.02 -14.84 -17.30
CA SER A 283 14.39 -14.60 -17.72
C SER A 283 14.44 -13.55 -18.84
N THR A 284 15.08 -12.41 -18.57
CA THR A 284 15.41 -11.41 -19.61
C THR A 284 16.26 -12.06 -20.71
N PHE A 285 17.19 -12.94 -20.36
CA PHE A 285 18.07 -13.63 -21.31
C PHE A 285 17.27 -14.43 -22.33
N ARG A 286 16.29 -15.20 -21.87
CA ARG A 286 15.39 -15.97 -22.75
C ARG A 286 14.59 -15.08 -23.69
N ILE A 287 13.96 -14.04 -23.17
CA ILE A 287 13.12 -13.13 -23.99
C ILE A 287 13.96 -12.42 -25.04
N VAL A 288 15.20 -12.04 -24.70
CA VAL A 288 16.15 -11.43 -25.62
C VAL A 288 16.55 -12.40 -26.73
N ARG A 289 16.89 -13.65 -26.40
CA ARG A 289 17.18 -14.70 -27.39
C ARG A 289 15.99 -14.96 -28.31
N GLU A 290 14.78 -15.05 -27.76
CA GLU A 290 13.57 -15.27 -28.55
C GLU A 290 13.27 -14.10 -29.51
N CYS A 291 13.47 -12.85 -29.07
CA CYS A 291 13.38 -11.68 -29.94
C CYS A 291 14.43 -11.70 -31.05
N ALA A 292 15.69 -11.99 -30.69
CA ALA A 292 16.81 -12.03 -31.63
C ALA A 292 16.63 -13.11 -32.70
N ALA A 293 16.13 -14.28 -32.31
CA ALA A 293 15.81 -15.37 -33.22
C ALA A 293 14.63 -15.03 -34.15
N ARG A 294 13.64 -14.27 -33.66
CA ARG A 294 12.49 -13.83 -34.48
C ARG A 294 12.87 -12.78 -35.51
N GLY A 295 13.66 -11.78 -35.12
CA GLY A 295 14.06 -10.65 -35.94
C GLY A 295 12.90 -9.77 -36.42
N GLY A 296 13.25 -8.77 -37.26
CA GLY A 296 12.30 -7.84 -37.87
C GLY A 296 11.99 -6.63 -37.00
N GLN A 297 11.39 -5.61 -37.63
CA GLN A 297 11.25 -4.26 -37.03
C GLN A 297 10.61 -4.25 -35.65
N GLY A 298 9.60 -5.10 -35.42
CA GLY A 298 8.93 -5.24 -34.14
C GLY A 298 9.84 -5.76 -33.03
N ALA A 299 10.55 -6.87 -33.29
CA ALA A 299 11.50 -7.48 -32.36
C ALA A 299 12.72 -6.58 -32.13
N ASP A 300 13.27 -5.99 -33.18
CA ASP A 300 14.41 -5.06 -33.09
C ASP A 300 14.06 -3.85 -32.22
N LYS A 301 12.85 -3.31 -32.38
CA LYS A 301 12.40 -2.20 -31.55
C LYS A 301 12.12 -2.61 -30.11
N TYR A 302 11.62 -3.83 -29.88
CA TYR A 302 11.45 -4.36 -28.53
C TYR A 302 12.80 -4.51 -27.82
N LEU A 303 13.81 -5.03 -28.52
CA LEU A 303 15.18 -5.14 -28.02
C LEU A 303 15.80 -3.77 -27.73
N ASP A 304 15.56 -2.74 -28.53
CA ASP A 304 16.04 -1.38 -28.23
C ASP A 304 15.45 -0.83 -26.92
N GLU A 305 14.16 -1.05 -26.66
CA GLU A 305 13.55 -0.64 -25.38
C GLU A 305 14.09 -1.48 -24.20
N LEU A 306 14.26 -2.79 -24.39
CA LEU A 306 14.69 -3.72 -23.33
C LEU A 306 16.20 -3.64 -23.01
N LEU A 307 17.06 -3.47 -24.01
CA LEU A 307 18.52 -3.51 -23.87
C LEU A 307 19.20 -2.12 -23.89
N VAL A 308 18.50 -1.09 -24.37
CA VAL A 308 19.05 0.28 -24.34
C VAL A 308 18.38 1.09 -23.25
N TRP A 309 17.06 1.24 -23.28
CA TRP A 309 16.36 2.13 -22.34
C TRP A 309 16.29 1.55 -20.92
N ARG A 310 15.90 0.28 -20.78
CA ARG A 310 15.86 -0.37 -19.46
C ARG A 310 17.26 -0.51 -18.87
N GLU A 311 18.21 -1.10 -19.60
CA GLU A 311 19.57 -1.29 -19.07
C GLU A 311 20.34 0.02 -18.84
N LEU A 312 20.05 1.10 -19.59
CA LEU A 312 20.54 2.44 -19.26
C LEU A 312 20.14 2.85 -17.84
N ALA A 313 18.87 2.63 -17.48
CA ALA A 313 18.36 3.02 -16.18
C ALA A 313 18.95 2.16 -15.06
N TYR A 314 19.10 0.85 -15.28
CA TYR A 314 19.77 -0.06 -14.34
C TYR A 314 21.24 0.33 -14.13
N ALA A 315 22.00 0.53 -15.21
CA ALA A 315 23.39 0.96 -15.12
C ALA A 315 23.53 2.37 -14.53
N PHE A 316 22.60 3.28 -14.82
CA PHE A 316 22.58 4.60 -14.21
C PHE A 316 22.42 4.52 -12.69
N CYS A 317 21.41 3.79 -12.20
CA CYS A 317 21.19 3.62 -10.76
C CYS A 317 22.33 2.86 -10.09
N TYR A 318 22.94 1.87 -10.76
CA TYR A 318 24.11 1.15 -10.21
C TYR A 318 25.33 2.04 -9.99
N TRP A 319 25.56 3.00 -10.88
CA TRP A 319 26.73 3.87 -10.84
C TRP A 319 26.45 5.27 -10.28
N HIS A 320 25.26 5.49 -9.70
CA HIS A 320 24.86 6.77 -9.13
C HIS A 320 24.37 6.57 -7.69
N ASP A 321 25.01 7.25 -6.74
CA ASP A 321 24.85 6.95 -5.31
C ASP A 321 23.45 7.24 -4.72
N ALA A 322 22.71 8.19 -5.31
CA ALA A 322 21.40 8.62 -4.80
C ALA A 322 20.38 8.84 -5.94
N PRO A 323 19.85 7.76 -6.57
CA PRO A 323 18.93 7.86 -7.70
C PRO A 323 17.54 8.39 -7.34
N ASP A 324 17.22 8.47 -6.04
CA ASP A 324 15.96 8.94 -5.48
C ASP A 324 15.97 10.41 -5.02
N THR A 325 17.09 11.11 -5.22
CA THR A 325 17.23 12.54 -4.91
C THR A 325 17.36 13.38 -6.19
N LEU A 326 17.22 14.70 -6.04
CA LEU A 326 17.44 15.63 -7.16
C LEU A 326 18.88 15.61 -7.69
N ASP A 327 19.86 15.08 -6.95
CA ASP A 327 21.24 15.01 -7.45
C ASP A 327 21.38 14.09 -8.68
N ALA A 328 20.45 13.15 -8.85
CA ALA A 328 20.32 12.33 -10.05
C ALA A 328 19.80 13.10 -11.29
N VAL A 329 19.35 14.35 -11.11
CA VAL A 329 18.87 15.25 -12.17
C VAL A 329 20.02 16.16 -12.61
N PRO A 330 20.24 16.34 -13.93
CA PRO A 330 21.42 17.04 -14.42
C PRO A 330 21.35 18.52 -14.07
N ALA A 331 22.51 19.15 -13.87
CA ALA A 331 22.63 20.53 -13.38
C ALA A 331 21.76 21.52 -14.17
N TRP A 332 21.77 21.45 -15.51
CA TRP A 332 20.95 22.32 -16.36
C TRP A 332 19.45 22.26 -16.03
N ALA A 333 18.95 21.08 -15.68
CA ALA A 333 17.54 20.86 -15.37
C ALA A 333 17.22 21.29 -13.93
N ARG A 334 18.11 21.03 -12.97
CA ARG A 334 17.97 21.57 -11.61
C ARG A 334 17.96 23.09 -11.60
N GLU A 335 18.88 23.72 -12.32
CA GLU A 335 19.00 25.18 -12.40
C GLU A 335 17.76 25.82 -13.05
N THR A 336 17.24 25.23 -14.13
CA THR A 336 16.04 25.77 -14.79
C THR A 336 14.81 25.60 -13.88
N LEU A 337 14.62 24.45 -13.24
CA LEU A 337 13.49 24.22 -12.34
C LEU A 337 13.54 25.17 -11.14
N ALA A 338 14.72 25.35 -10.52
CA ALA A 338 14.92 26.27 -9.40
C ALA A 338 14.60 27.72 -9.79
N ARG A 339 15.06 28.19 -10.95
CA ARG A 339 14.77 29.54 -11.45
C ARG A 339 13.27 29.81 -11.60
N HIS A 340 12.50 28.76 -11.89
CA HIS A 340 11.06 28.83 -12.10
C HIS A 340 10.25 28.49 -10.84
N GLU A 341 10.84 28.20 -9.68
CA GLU A 341 10.12 27.98 -8.41
C GLU A 341 9.15 29.11 -8.00
N PRO A 342 9.41 30.39 -8.30
CA PRO A 342 8.48 31.47 -8.00
C PRO A 342 7.21 31.53 -8.86
N ASP A 343 7.17 30.82 -10.01
CA ASP A 343 5.99 30.82 -10.89
C ASP A 343 4.71 30.34 -10.17
N THR A 344 3.53 30.71 -10.66
CA THR A 344 2.27 30.28 -10.04
C THR A 344 1.94 28.83 -10.41
N ARG A 345 1.55 28.00 -9.42
CA ARG A 345 1.08 26.61 -9.63
C ARG A 345 -0.35 26.41 -9.15
N THR A 346 -1.03 25.42 -9.74
CA THR A 346 -2.23 24.80 -9.16
C THR A 346 -1.79 23.64 -8.28
N ARG A 347 -1.84 23.77 -6.96
CA ARG A 347 -1.42 22.69 -6.06
C ARG A 347 -2.56 21.68 -5.87
N HIS A 348 -2.19 20.41 -5.89
CA HIS A 348 -3.08 19.31 -5.52
C HIS A 348 -2.52 18.58 -4.31
N SER A 349 -3.41 18.18 -3.40
CA SER A 349 -3.05 17.32 -2.27
C SER A 349 -2.74 15.91 -2.72
N TRP A 350 -2.03 15.14 -1.88
CA TRP A 350 -1.70 13.75 -2.19
C TRP A 350 -2.95 12.92 -2.50
N GLU A 351 -4.01 13.07 -1.70
CA GLU A 351 -5.26 12.32 -1.90
C GLU A 351 -5.94 12.72 -3.22
N THR A 352 -5.94 14.01 -3.58
CA THR A 352 -6.46 14.49 -4.87
C THR A 352 -5.76 13.81 -6.05
N LEU A 353 -4.43 13.74 -5.99
CA LEU A 353 -3.63 13.01 -6.99
C LEU A 353 -3.96 11.53 -6.97
N ALA A 354 -3.81 10.85 -5.82
CA ALA A 354 -4.03 9.41 -5.69
C ALA A 354 -5.43 8.94 -6.14
N ARG A 355 -6.45 9.78 -5.93
CA ARG A 355 -7.85 9.48 -6.25
C ARG A 355 -8.29 9.90 -7.66
N SER A 356 -7.38 10.42 -8.50
CA SER A 356 -7.71 10.85 -9.86
C SER A 356 -8.75 11.96 -9.89
N CYS A 357 -8.56 13.00 -9.08
CA CYS A 357 -9.50 14.12 -8.95
C CYS A 357 -8.85 15.47 -9.25
N THR A 358 -7.90 15.51 -10.19
CA THR A 358 -7.18 16.74 -10.55
C THR A 358 -8.00 17.66 -11.45
N GLY A 359 -8.95 17.09 -12.20
CA GLY A 359 -9.70 17.79 -13.24
C GLY A 359 -9.06 17.70 -14.63
N ASP A 360 -7.87 17.10 -14.75
CA ASP A 360 -7.26 16.74 -16.03
C ASP A 360 -7.71 15.33 -16.43
N GLU A 361 -8.59 15.21 -17.42
CA GLU A 361 -9.22 13.93 -17.78
C GLU A 361 -8.21 12.83 -18.15
N LEU A 362 -7.16 13.17 -18.91
CA LEU A 362 -6.16 12.18 -19.32
C LEU A 362 -5.27 11.79 -18.13
N TRP A 363 -4.86 12.75 -17.30
CA TRP A 363 -4.06 12.46 -16.12
C TRP A 363 -4.85 11.62 -15.09
N ASP A 364 -6.10 11.99 -14.82
CA ASP A 364 -6.99 11.27 -13.90
C ASP A 364 -7.22 9.83 -14.39
N THR A 365 -7.45 9.65 -15.70
CA THR A 365 -7.54 8.31 -16.32
C THR A 365 -6.21 7.54 -16.19
N ALA A 366 -5.06 8.18 -16.40
CA ALA A 366 -3.75 7.55 -16.23
C ALA A 366 -3.53 7.06 -14.80
N GLN A 367 -3.83 7.89 -13.81
CA GLN A 367 -3.72 7.56 -12.40
C GLN A 367 -4.74 6.48 -11.99
N GLN A 368 -5.93 6.48 -12.58
CA GLN A 368 -6.91 5.41 -12.36
C GLN A 368 -6.36 4.07 -12.86
N SER A 369 -5.65 4.04 -14.00
CA SER A 369 -5.00 2.83 -14.51
C SER A 369 -3.98 2.27 -13.51
N LEU A 370 -3.16 3.13 -12.91
CA LEU A 370 -2.25 2.73 -11.83
C LEU A 370 -3.03 2.17 -10.64
N ARG A 371 -4.06 2.88 -10.16
CA ARG A 371 -4.83 2.47 -8.98
C ARG A 371 -5.59 1.17 -9.18
N VAL A 372 -6.19 0.92 -10.35
CA VAL A 372 -7.06 -0.23 -10.61
C VAL A 372 -6.30 -1.41 -11.23
N HIS A 373 -5.39 -1.14 -12.17
CA HIS A 373 -4.70 -2.18 -12.95
C HIS A 373 -3.23 -2.39 -12.55
N GLY A 374 -2.67 -1.51 -11.71
CA GLY A 374 -1.26 -1.61 -11.31
C GLY A 374 -0.27 -1.42 -12.46
N GLU A 375 -0.74 -0.91 -13.60
CA GLU A 375 0.04 -0.73 -14.82
C GLU A 375 -0.30 0.61 -15.46
N LEU A 376 0.72 1.28 -15.99
CA LEU A 376 0.55 2.49 -16.78
C LEU A 376 1.31 2.38 -18.10
N HIS A 377 0.61 2.56 -19.21
CA HIS A 377 1.20 2.56 -20.53
C HIS A 377 2.33 3.59 -20.62
N ASN A 378 3.53 3.20 -21.05
CA ASN A 378 4.72 4.07 -21.00
C ASN A 378 4.52 5.43 -21.68
N ASN A 379 3.86 5.44 -22.85
CA ASN A 379 3.57 6.71 -23.53
C ASN A 379 2.68 7.63 -22.68
N VAL A 380 1.77 7.11 -21.86
CA VAL A 380 0.93 7.90 -20.95
C VAL A 380 1.67 8.23 -19.65
N ARG A 381 2.51 7.33 -19.13
CA ARG A 381 3.39 7.55 -17.96
C ARG A 381 4.25 8.81 -18.10
N MET A 382 4.78 9.07 -19.30
CA MET A 382 5.51 10.31 -19.58
C MET A 382 4.66 11.59 -19.46
N THR A 383 3.37 11.55 -19.80
CA THR A 383 2.46 12.72 -19.62
C THR A 383 2.07 12.83 -18.16
N TRP A 384 1.69 11.71 -17.55
CA TRP A 384 1.36 11.61 -16.14
C TRP A 384 2.46 12.21 -15.25
N GLY A 385 3.72 11.83 -15.49
CA GLY A 385 4.84 12.33 -14.69
C GLY A 385 5.22 13.78 -14.99
N LYS A 386 5.07 14.25 -16.23
CA LYS A 386 5.34 15.66 -16.60
C LYS A 386 4.31 16.65 -16.03
N ALA A 387 3.15 16.19 -15.61
CA ALA A 387 2.16 17.03 -14.94
C ALA A 387 2.53 17.33 -13.48
N ILE A 388 3.21 16.41 -12.77
CA ILE A 388 3.50 16.55 -11.34
C ILE A 388 4.28 17.83 -10.99
N PRO A 389 5.31 18.26 -11.74
CA PRO A 389 5.99 19.53 -11.48
C PRO A 389 5.07 20.76 -11.55
N MET A 390 4.01 20.70 -12.38
CA MET A 390 3.02 21.78 -12.49
C MET A 390 2.15 21.91 -11.23
N TRP A 391 2.11 20.87 -10.40
CA TRP A 391 1.19 20.74 -9.27
C TRP A 391 1.87 20.58 -7.91
N SER A 392 3.19 20.73 -7.90
CA SER A 392 4.03 20.66 -6.70
C SER A 392 4.64 22.04 -6.44
N SER A 393 5.01 22.29 -5.18
CA SER A 393 5.62 23.56 -4.77
C SER A 393 7.03 23.75 -5.34
N ASN A 394 7.80 22.68 -5.45
CA ASN A 394 9.17 22.69 -5.96
C ASN A 394 9.56 21.34 -6.58
N ALA A 395 10.78 21.25 -7.11
CA ALA A 395 11.28 20.04 -7.77
C ALA A 395 11.48 18.86 -6.79
N SER A 396 11.79 19.12 -5.51
CA SER A 396 11.97 18.06 -4.50
C SER A 396 10.64 17.36 -4.22
N GLU A 397 9.60 18.14 -3.91
CA GLU A 397 8.25 17.63 -3.71
C GLU A 397 7.75 16.93 -4.99
N SER A 398 8.13 17.43 -6.18
CA SER A 398 7.78 16.78 -7.45
C SER A 398 8.38 15.37 -7.54
N LEU A 399 9.66 15.21 -7.19
CA LEU A 399 10.33 13.91 -7.20
C LEU A 399 9.72 12.96 -6.17
N GLU A 400 9.47 13.43 -4.95
CA GLU A 400 8.83 12.66 -3.88
C GLU A 400 7.44 12.14 -4.31
N ARG A 401 6.61 13.00 -4.91
CA ARG A 401 5.28 12.62 -5.43
C ARG A 401 5.37 11.63 -6.59
N LEU A 402 6.32 11.83 -7.51
CA LEU A 402 6.57 10.92 -8.63
C LEU A 402 6.94 9.52 -8.13
N ILE A 403 7.87 9.44 -7.18
CA ILE A 403 8.33 8.20 -6.55
C ILE A 403 7.18 7.55 -5.80
N ASP A 404 6.52 8.25 -4.89
CA ASP A 404 5.44 7.69 -4.07
C ASP A 404 4.32 7.11 -4.92
N LEU A 405 3.73 7.90 -5.82
CA LEU A 405 2.59 7.45 -6.61
C LEU A 405 2.97 6.27 -7.53
N ASN A 406 4.16 6.30 -8.15
CA ASN A 406 4.57 5.21 -9.02
C ASN A 406 4.87 3.93 -8.21
N HIS A 407 5.63 4.02 -7.12
CA HIS A 407 6.06 2.87 -6.32
C HIS A 407 4.91 2.22 -5.55
N ARG A 408 3.95 3.04 -5.12
CA ARG A 408 2.77 2.60 -4.40
C ARG A 408 1.82 1.80 -5.28
N TYR A 409 1.56 2.27 -6.50
CA TYR A 409 0.53 1.69 -7.35
C TYR A 409 1.06 0.79 -8.47
N ALA A 410 2.21 1.06 -9.07
CA ALA A 410 2.68 0.28 -10.20
C ALA A 410 3.33 -1.04 -9.76
N LEU A 411 2.88 -2.17 -10.34
CA LEU A 411 3.53 -3.48 -10.16
C LEU A 411 4.98 -3.49 -10.66
N ASP A 412 5.33 -2.58 -11.57
CA ASP A 412 6.70 -2.37 -12.08
C ASP A 412 7.40 -1.15 -11.44
N GLY A 413 6.88 -0.66 -10.31
CA GLY A 413 7.49 0.39 -9.49
C GLY A 413 8.61 -0.13 -8.59
N ARG A 414 9.44 0.76 -8.04
CA ARG A 414 10.63 0.46 -7.21
C ARG A 414 11.68 -0.32 -8.00
N ASP A 415 11.83 0.09 -9.25
CA ASP A 415 12.70 -0.50 -10.24
C ASP A 415 13.58 0.58 -10.84
N PRO A 416 14.86 0.31 -11.16
CA PRO A 416 15.69 1.29 -11.86
C PRO A 416 15.04 1.83 -13.14
N ALA A 417 14.31 1.00 -13.90
CA ALA A 417 13.58 1.47 -15.09
C ALA A 417 12.45 2.45 -14.75
N SER A 418 11.80 2.27 -13.59
CA SER A 418 10.86 3.26 -13.06
C SER A 418 11.57 4.56 -12.74
N TYR A 419 12.66 4.55 -11.96
CA TYR A 419 13.46 5.75 -11.68
C TYR A 419 13.88 6.47 -12.96
N GLY A 420 14.34 5.75 -13.97
CA GLY A 420 14.72 6.35 -15.24
C GLY A 420 13.58 7.15 -15.91
N GLY A 421 12.35 6.64 -15.86
CA GLY A 421 11.17 7.34 -16.35
C GLY A 421 10.77 8.55 -15.49
N LEU A 422 10.85 8.42 -14.16
CA LEU A 422 10.52 9.50 -13.22
C LEU A 422 11.52 10.65 -13.30
N LEU A 423 12.82 10.35 -13.29
CA LEU A 423 13.88 11.35 -13.43
C LEU A 423 13.84 12.02 -14.82
N TRP A 424 13.45 11.29 -15.86
CA TRP A 424 13.21 11.89 -17.18
C TRP A 424 12.11 12.96 -17.16
N CYS A 425 11.10 12.79 -16.29
CA CYS A 425 10.08 13.81 -16.09
C CYS A 425 10.68 15.12 -15.52
N LEU A 426 11.83 15.05 -14.86
CA LEU A 426 12.59 16.21 -14.36
C LEU A 426 13.78 16.61 -15.23
N GLY A 427 14.04 15.91 -16.34
CA GLY A 427 15.07 16.29 -17.34
C GLY A 427 16.22 15.31 -17.49
N GLN A 428 16.31 14.25 -16.66
CA GLN A 428 17.34 13.23 -16.82
C GLN A 428 17.20 12.49 -18.15
N PHE A 429 18.32 12.09 -18.75
CA PHE A 429 18.38 11.45 -20.07
C PHE A 429 17.96 12.30 -21.28
N ASP A 430 17.56 13.56 -21.08
CA ASP A 430 17.13 14.46 -22.14
C ASP A 430 18.10 15.64 -22.35
N ARG A 431 17.67 16.61 -23.15
CA ARG A 431 18.35 17.89 -23.40
C ARG A 431 17.46 19.07 -22.98
N PRO A 432 18.01 20.28 -22.82
CA PRO A 432 17.18 21.48 -22.69
C PRO A 432 16.39 21.77 -23.98
N PHE A 433 15.20 22.34 -23.79
CA PHE A 433 14.28 22.79 -24.82
C PHE A 433 14.08 24.31 -24.78
N SER A 434 13.78 24.90 -25.93
CA SER A 434 13.49 26.32 -26.07
C SER A 434 12.27 26.51 -26.99
N PRO A 435 11.42 27.53 -26.74
CA PRO A 435 11.50 28.50 -25.63
C PRO A 435 11.22 27.87 -24.25
N GLU A 436 11.62 28.55 -23.18
CA GLU A 436 11.29 28.16 -21.80
C GLU A 436 9.77 28.23 -21.58
N VAL A 437 9.25 27.34 -20.72
CA VAL A 437 7.83 27.30 -20.31
C VAL A 437 7.76 27.58 -18.81
N ALA A 438 6.74 28.32 -18.36
CA ALA A 438 6.51 28.52 -16.92
C ALA A 438 6.53 27.19 -16.15
N VAL A 439 7.05 27.22 -14.93
CA VAL A 439 7.31 26.09 -14.02
C VAL A 439 8.41 25.13 -14.49
N LEU A 440 8.38 24.69 -15.76
CA LEU A 440 9.31 23.68 -16.28
C LEU A 440 10.65 24.26 -16.78
N GLY A 441 10.68 25.55 -17.09
CA GLY A 441 11.81 26.19 -17.76
C GLY A 441 12.15 25.48 -19.08
N THR A 442 13.39 25.00 -19.19
CA THR A 442 13.88 24.26 -20.37
C THR A 442 13.62 22.75 -20.32
N VAL A 443 12.98 22.21 -19.27
CA VAL A 443 12.57 20.80 -19.23
C VAL A 443 11.47 20.56 -20.27
N ARG A 444 11.55 19.46 -21.02
CA ARG A 444 10.60 19.14 -22.10
C ARG A 444 9.14 19.21 -21.60
N PRO A 445 8.30 20.11 -22.15
CA PRO A 445 6.87 20.15 -21.82
C PRO A 445 6.12 19.00 -22.47
N ARG A 446 5.02 18.57 -21.82
CA ARG A 446 4.16 17.52 -22.35
C ARG A 446 2.73 17.67 -21.84
N ARG A 447 1.91 18.41 -22.58
CA ARG A 447 0.54 18.73 -22.17
C ARG A 447 -0.40 17.55 -22.38
N SER A 448 -1.31 17.36 -21.43
CA SER A 448 -2.29 16.27 -21.45
C SER A 448 -3.30 16.41 -22.59
N ASP A 449 -3.80 17.63 -22.83
CA ASP A 449 -4.76 17.96 -23.90
C ASP A 449 -4.22 17.60 -25.30
N GLU A 450 -2.96 17.94 -25.59
CA GLU A 450 -2.30 17.58 -26.84
C GLU A 450 -2.11 16.07 -26.99
N HIS A 451 -1.80 15.37 -25.91
CA HIS A 451 -1.62 13.92 -25.96
C HIS A 451 -2.95 13.21 -26.15
N GLN A 452 -4.02 13.68 -25.50
CA GLN A 452 -5.37 13.16 -25.63
C GLN A 452 -5.84 13.15 -27.10
N GLN A 453 -5.48 14.16 -27.89
CA GLN A 453 -5.83 14.27 -29.32
C GLN A 453 -5.11 13.27 -30.23
N ARG A 454 -4.03 12.62 -29.77
CA ARG A 454 -3.21 11.69 -30.57
C ARG A 454 -3.66 10.23 -30.48
N MET A 455 -4.69 9.94 -29.68
CA MET A 455 -5.24 8.60 -29.51
C MET A 455 -6.76 8.63 -29.38
N SER A 456 -7.42 7.46 -29.46
CA SER A 456 -8.82 7.35 -29.12
C SER A 456 -9.00 7.40 -27.59
N PHE A 457 -9.16 8.61 -27.05
CA PHE A 457 -9.34 8.78 -25.61
C PHE A 457 -10.57 8.04 -25.05
N PRO A 458 -11.73 8.01 -25.73
CA PRO A 458 -12.86 7.18 -25.27
C PRO A 458 -12.50 5.69 -25.16
N ALA A 459 -11.71 5.15 -26.10
CA ALA A 459 -11.28 3.76 -26.04
C ALA A 459 -10.27 3.52 -24.91
N TYR A 460 -9.32 4.44 -24.70
CA TYR A 460 -8.39 4.39 -23.57
C TYR A 460 -9.13 4.45 -22.22
N ARG A 461 -10.06 5.39 -22.06
CA ARG A 461 -10.87 5.53 -20.86
C ARG A 461 -11.72 4.28 -20.60
N ALA A 462 -12.35 3.71 -21.63
CA ALA A 462 -13.10 2.46 -21.50
C ALA A 462 -12.21 1.28 -21.11
N HIS A 463 -10.96 1.25 -21.59
CA HIS A 463 -9.98 0.24 -21.19
C HIS A 463 -9.62 0.34 -19.70
N VAL A 464 -9.49 1.55 -19.18
CA VAL A 464 -9.08 1.82 -17.79
C VAL A 464 -10.24 1.74 -16.80
N SER A 465 -11.45 2.13 -17.21
CA SER A 465 -12.61 2.14 -16.31
C SER A 465 -13.23 0.76 -16.08
N ARG A 466 -12.81 -0.25 -16.85
CA ARG A 466 -13.25 -1.63 -16.61
C ARG A 466 -12.79 -2.09 -15.24
N SER A 467 -13.65 -2.86 -14.55
CA SER A 467 -13.20 -3.56 -13.34
C SER A 467 -12.03 -4.48 -13.68
N ALA A 468 -11.03 -4.52 -12.79
CA ALA A 468 -9.89 -5.41 -12.93
C ALA A 468 -10.22 -6.89 -12.66
N GLY A 469 -11.49 -7.22 -12.36
CA GLY A 469 -12.00 -8.56 -12.07
C GLY A 469 -13.54 -8.58 -11.94
N LEU A 470 -14.06 -9.32 -10.94
CA LEU A 470 -15.49 -9.32 -10.61
C LEU A 470 -15.97 -7.92 -10.18
N SER A 471 -17.19 -7.55 -10.56
CA SER A 471 -17.83 -6.29 -10.15
C SER A 471 -19.01 -6.57 -9.19
N PRO A 472 -18.76 -7.07 -7.96
CA PRO A 472 -19.85 -7.35 -7.03
C PRO A 472 -20.55 -6.06 -6.62
N ARG A 473 -21.83 -6.14 -6.32
CA ARG A 473 -22.56 -5.08 -5.63
C ARG A 473 -22.34 -5.23 -4.14
N VAL A 474 -21.75 -4.22 -3.51
CA VAL A 474 -21.42 -4.25 -2.08
C VAL A 474 -22.35 -3.32 -1.33
N THR A 475 -22.94 -3.80 -0.24
CA THR A 475 -23.63 -2.95 0.74
C THR A 475 -22.84 -2.89 2.04
N VAL A 476 -22.51 -1.67 2.49
CA VAL A 476 -21.90 -1.40 3.79
C VAL A 476 -22.97 -0.87 4.73
N ILE A 477 -23.13 -1.49 5.90
CA ILE A 477 -24.09 -1.08 6.93
C ILE A 477 -23.34 -0.30 8.01
N GLY A 478 -23.55 1.01 8.06
CA GLY A 478 -22.90 1.95 8.95
C GLY A 478 -21.99 2.92 8.21
N ALA A 479 -22.30 4.22 8.28
CA ALA A 479 -21.51 5.34 7.75
C ALA A 479 -20.64 5.99 8.84
N GLY A 480 -20.14 5.17 9.78
CA GLY A 480 -19.03 5.53 10.65
C GLY A 480 -17.69 5.47 9.92
N ILE A 481 -16.59 5.81 10.60
CA ILE A 481 -15.27 5.88 9.96
C ILE A 481 -14.81 4.53 9.36
N SER A 482 -15.07 3.41 10.03
CA SER A 482 -14.73 2.06 9.52
C SER A 482 -15.49 1.72 8.24
N GLY A 483 -16.80 1.98 8.22
CA GLY A 483 -17.64 1.73 7.06
C GLY A 483 -17.31 2.65 5.89
N LEU A 484 -17.02 3.93 6.16
CA LEU A 484 -16.61 4.88 5.12
C LEU A 484 -15.22 4.57 4.57
N ALA A 485 -14.26 4.19 5.41
CA ALA A 485 -12.93 3.75 4.94
C ALA A 485 -13.07 2.50 4.06
N CYS A 486 -13.85 1.51 4.49
CA CYS A 486 -14.14 0.32 3.71
C CYS A 486 -14.79 0.64 2.35
N ALA A 487 -15.87 1.43 2.37
CA ALA A 487 -16.61 1.82 1.17
C ALA A 487 -15.74 2.64 0.21
N ARG A 488 -14.95 3.57 0.73
CA ARG A 488 -14.00 4.39 -0.03
C ARG A 488 -12.96 3.51 -0.73
N THR A 489 -12.29 2.63 0.02
CA THR A 489 -11.27 1.73 -0.56
C THR A 489 -11.85 0.87 -1.69
N LEU A 490 -13.04 0.28 -1.50
CA LEU A 490 -13.70 -0.50 -2.54
C LEU A 490 -14.09 0.34 -3.76
N HIS A 491 -14.68 1.52 -3.53
CA HIS A 491 -15.05 2.45 -4.60
C HIS A 491 -13.85 2.89 -5.42
N ASP A 492 -12.73 3.19 -4.76
CA ASP A 492 -11.50 3.61 -5.44
C ASP A 492 -10.92 2.49 -6.34
N HIS A 493 -11.26 1.22 -6.07
CA HIS A 493 -10.96 0.06 -6.94
C HIS A 493 -12.04 -0.21 -8.01
N GLY A 494 -13.01 0.69 -8.17
CA GLY A 494 -14.07 0.57 -9.18
C GLY A 494 -15.23 -0.34 -8.77
N ILE A 495 -15.33 -0.74 -7.50
CA ILE A 495 -16.45 -1.54 -7.00
C ILE A 495 -17.64 -0.63 -6.66
N ALA A 496 -18.83 -1.03 -7.10
CA ALA A 496 -20.07 -0.31 -6.75
C ALA A 496 -20.44 -0.59 -5.29
N VAL A 497 -20.47 0.48 -4.47
CA VAL A 497 -20.76 0.40 -3.04
C VAL A 497 -21.95 1.29 -2.68
N THR A 498 -22.92 0.71 -1.97
CA THR A 498 -23.99 1.44 -1.28
C THR A 498 -23.70 1.43 0.22
N VAL A 499 -23.76 2.59 0.87
CA VAL A 499 -23.63 2.70 2.34
C VAL A 499 -24.99 3.04 2.93
N LEU A 500 -25.48 2.23 3.86
CA LEU A 500 -26.74 2.44 4.58
C LEU A 500 -26.44 2.85 6.02
N ASP A 501 -27.02 3.96 6.50
CA ASP A 501 -26.88 4.38 7.90
C ASP A 501 -28.21 4.85 8.48
N LYS A 502 -28.51 4.45 9.71
CA LYS A 502 -29.75 4.81 10.43
C LYS A 502 -29.81 6.28 10.83
N SER A 503 -28.67 6.94 10.92
CA SER A 503 -28.56 8.32 11.39
C SER A 503 -28.91 9.29 10.26
N ARG A 504 -29.28 10.53 10.61
CA ARG A 504 -29.54 11.61 9.64
C ARG A 504 -28.32 12.07 8.83
N GLY A 505 -27.11 11.61 9.17
CA GLY A 505 -25.86 12.06 8.60
C GLY A 505 -24.71 11.12 8.94
N VAL A 506 -23.60 11.26 8.21
CA VAL A 506 -22.41 10.40 8.37
C VAL A 506 -21.53 10.78 9.56
N GLY A 507 -20.70 9.84 9.99
CA GLY A 507 -19.62 10.03 10.96
C GLY A 507 -19.74 9.18 12.22
N GLY A 508 -20.90 8.61 12.52
CA GLY A 508 -21.12 7.84 13.74
C GLY A 508 -20.66 8.63 14.98
N ARG A 509 -19.72 8.09 15.76
CA ARG A 509 -19.12 8.78 16.92
C ARG A 509 -18.32 10.04 16.56
N MET A 510 -17.93 10.25 15.32
CA MET A 510 -17.30 11.51 14.90
C MET A 510 -18.33 12.65 14.73
N SER A 511 -19.54 12.51 15.26
CA SER A 511 -20.61 13.52 15.13
C SER A 511 -20.31 14.82 15.86
N THR A 512 -20.78 15.91 15.26
CA THR A 512 -20.82 17.25 15.86
C THR A 512 -22.27 17.66 16.05
N ARG A 513 -22.64 18.10 17.26
CA ARG A 513 -23.94 18.72 17.56
C ARG A 513 -23.82 20.23 17.50
N ARG A 514 -24.89 20.89 17.07
CA ARG A 514 -25.01 22.36 17.04
C ARG A 514 -26.23 22.78 17.83
N GLU A 515 -26.08 23.78 18.67
CA GLU A 515 -27.11 24.32 19.55
C GLU A 515 -26.95 25.84 19.57
N GLY A 516 -27.80 26.57 18.84
CA GLY A 516 -27.60 28.00 18.60
C GLY A 516 -26.25 28.29 17.93
N THR A 517 -25.43 29.12 18.57
CA THR A 517 -24.06 29.46 18.13
C THR A 517 -23.00 28.44 18.56
N TRP A 518 -23.34 27.52 19.48
CA TRP A 518 -22.39 26.56 20.04
C TRP A 518 -22.31 25.30 19.19
N GLN A 519 -21.13 24.70 19.18
CA GLN A 519 -20.87 23.45 18.48
C GLN A 519 -20.06 22.51 19.37
N PHE A 520 -20.48 21.26 19.42
CA PHE A 520 -19.92 20.25 20.32
C PHE A 520 -19.55 18.99 19.56
N ASP A 521 -18.27 18.64 19.58
CA ASP A 521 -17.76 17.38 19.04
C ASP A 521 -17.90 16.28 20.10
N HIS A 522 -19.11 15.70 20.24
CA HIS A 522 -19.52 14.95 21.44
C HIS A 522 -19.26 13.44 21.41
N GLY A 523 -18.65 12.86 20.37
CA GLY A 523 -18.38 11.41 20.32
C GLY A 523 -16.91 11.03 20.18
N ALA A 524 -16.17 11.67 19.29
CA ALA A 524 -14.72 11.53 19.15
C ALA A 524 -14.11 12.94 19.10
N PRO A 525 -13.92 13.60 20.26
CA PRO A 525 -13.55 15.01 20.29
C PRO A 525 -12.15 15.29 19.76
N SER A 526 -11.24 14.34 19.78
CA SER A 526 -9.93 14.45 19.11
C SER A 526 -9.52 13.08 18.59
N ILE A 527 -8.66 13.06 17.57
CA ILE A 527 -8.09 11.83 17.02
C ILE A 527 -6.58 11.92 17.00
N ARG A 528 -5.92 10.78 17.17
CA ARG A 528 -4.48 10.60 16.88
C ARG A 528 -4.39 9.50 15.84
N LEU A 529 -3.59 9.74 14.81
CA LEU A 529 -3.35 8.84 13.70
C LEU A 529 -1.83 8.83 13.49
N ASP A 530 -1.17 7.75 13.88
CA ASP A 530 0.29 7.62 13.84
C ASP A 530 0.77 6.31 13.21
N ASP A 531 -0.15 5.44 12.82
CA ASP A 531 0.16 4.33 11.92
C ASP A 531 0.75 4.90 10.61
N SER A 532 1.93 4.42 10.23
CA SER A 532 2.66 4.89 9.05
C SER A 532 1.85 4.73 7.76
N ARG A 533 0.90 3.78 7.73
CA ARG A 533 -0.01 3.56 6.60
C ARG A 533 -1.07 4.67 6.48
N LEU A 534 -1.22 5.55 7.46
CA LEU A 534 -2.21 6.64 7.44
C LEU A 534 -1.60 8.03 7.29
N LEU A 535 -0.30 8.21 7.58
CA LEU A 535 0.34 9.54 7.65
C LEU A 535 0.11 10.40 6.39
N ARG A 536 0.27 9.83 5.19
CA ARG A 536 0.02 10.53 3.92
C ARG A 536 -1.41 11.06 3.76
N PHE A 537 -2.39 10.36 4.32
CA PHE A 537 -3.78 10.82 4.31
C PHE A 537 -3.96 11.97 5.31
N VAL A 538 -3.34 11.88 6.48
CA VAL A 538 -3.37 12.94 7.50
C VAL A 538 -2.79 14.23 6.93
N GLU A 539 -1.63 14.16 6.29
CA GLU A 539 -0.99 15.30 5.61
C GLU A 539 -1.92 15.92 4.57
N SER A 540 -2.51 15.08 3.70
CA SER A 540 -3.48 15.52 2.69
C SER A 540 -4.72 16.19 3.31
N TRP A 541 -5.25 15.66 4.42
CA TRP A 541 -6.42 16.23 5.09
C TRP A 541 -6.14 17.54 5.80
N ILE A 542 -4.89 17.76 6.23
CA ILE A 542 -4.44 19.05 6.76
C ILE A 542 -4.30 20.05 5.61
N GLU A 543 -3.69 19.65 4.49
CA GLU A 543 -3.57 20.49 3.28
C GLU A 543 -4.96 20.91 2.74
N ASP A 544 -5.93 19.99 2.76
CA ASP A 544 -7.30 20.22 2.29
C ASP A 544 -8.22 20.90 3.34
N ASP A 545 -7.68 21.37 4.47
CA ASP A 545 -8.39 22.03 5.58
C ASP A 545 -9.59 21.18 6.12
N VAL A 546 -9.44 19.87 6.09
CA VAL A 546 -10.39 18.89 6.65
C VAL A 546 -10.12 18.69 8.14
N LEU A 547 -8.84 18.52 8.47
CA LEU A 547 -8.32 18.36 9.82
C LEU A 547 -7.32 19.47 10.14
N ARG A 548 -7.08 19.68 11.43
CA ARG A 548 -6.02 20.54 11.94
C ARG A 548 -5.36 19.92 13.15
N GLU A 549 -4.05 20.04 13.22
CA GLU A 549 -3.29 19.69 14.41
C GLU A 549 -3.36 20.85 15.43
N VAL A 550 -3.80 20.54 16.65
CA VAL A 550 -3.96 21.54 17.75
C VAL A 550 -2.95 21.36 18.88
N ALA A 551 -2.25 20.22 18.89
CA ALA A 551 -1.10 19.89 19.71
C ALA A 551 -0.41 18.68 19.08
N ALA A 552 0.83 18.36 19.49
CA ALA A 552 1.61 17.26 18.92
C ALA A 552 0.80 15.95 18.82
N GLY A 553 0.51 15.53 17.59
CA GLY A 553 -0.26 14.33 17.22
C GLY A 553 -1.76 14.40 17.49
N ALA A 554 -2.30 15.52 17.96
CA ALA A 554 -3.72 15.71 18.29
C ALA A 554 -4.45 16.46 17.17
N LEU A 555 -5.30 15.75 16.44
CA LEU A 555 -6.05 16.25 15.30
C LEU A 555 -7.51 16.51 15.66
N VAL A 556 -8.06 17.60 15.13
CA VAL A 556 -9.48 17.95 15.20
C VAL A 556 -10.03 18.31 13.82
N GLY A 557 -11.32 18.11 13.59
CA GLY A 557 -11.97 18.52 12.35
C GLY A 557 -12.22 20.04 12.29
N VAL A 558 -11.85 20.68 11.19
CA VAL A 558 -11.93 22.15 11.04
C VAL A 558 -13.37 22.67 11.09
N ARG A 559 -14.32 21.92 10.50
CA ARG A 559 -15.76 22.26 10.49
C ARG A 559 -16.60 21.32 11.37
N GLY A 560 -15.97 20.82 12.43
CA GLY A 560 -16.47 19.75 13.29
C GLY A 560 -15.84 18.41 12.97
N MET A 561 -15.86 17.50 13.95
CA MET A 561 -15.24 16.17 13.83
C MET A 561 -15.82 15.32 12.69
N ASN A 562 -17.05 15.59 12.24
CA ASN A 562 -17.62 14.87 11.10
C ASN A 562 -17.10 15.35 9.74
N ALA A 563 -16.21 16.34 9.69
CA ALA A 563 -15.59 16.82 8.46
C ALA A 563 -14.84 15.69 7.72
N LEU A 564 -14.10 14.85 8.45
CA LEU A 564 -13.41 13.69 7.86
C LEU A 564 -14.39 12.68 7.27
N ALA A 565 -15.43 12.31 8.02
CA ALA A 565 -16.46 11.39 7.51
C ALA A 565 -17.16 11.93 6.26
N LYS A 566 -17.47 13.24 6.23
CA LYS A 566 -18.03 13.90 5.04
C LYS A 566 -17.05 13.94 3.88
N HIS A 567 -15.76 14.15 4.15
CA HIS A 567 -14.71 14.09 3.14
C HIS A 567 -14.71 12.73 2.45
N LEU A 568 -14.73 11.64 3.23
CA LEU A 568 -14.71 10.28 2.67
C LEU A 568 -16.00 9.90 1.98
N ALA A 569 -17.13 10.45 2.42
CA ALA A 569 -18.43 10.19 1.83
C ALA A 569 -18.65 10.90 0.47
N ARG A 570 -17.81 11.87 0.08
CA ARG A 570 -17.93 12.56 -1.22
C ARG A 570 -17.97 11.54 -2.35
N ASP A 571 -18.91 11.65 -3.28
CA ASP A 571 -19.00 10.75 -4.44
C ASP A 571 -19.31 9.28 -4.13
N LEU A 572 -19.51 8.91 -2.84
CA LEU A 572 -20.07 7.61 -2.47
C LEU A 572 -21.61 7.65 -2.48
N HIS A 573 -22.23 6.52 -2.81
CA HIS A 573 -23.68 6.38 -2.66
C HIS A 573 -24.03 6.06 -1.20
N VAL A 574 -24.30 7.10 -0.41
CA VAL A 574 -24.68 6.98 1.01
C VAL A 574 -26.15 7.31 1.22
N ARG A 575 -26.90 6.38 1.83
CA ARG A 575 -28.32 6.56 2.20
C ARG A 575 -28.44 6.63 3.72
N THR A 576 -28.78 7.81 4.21
CA THR A 576 -29.02 8.11 5.63
C THR A 576 -30.49 7.89 6.00
N GLY A 577 -30.77 7.74 7.30
CA GLY A 577 -32.12 7.43 7.79
C GLY A 577 -32.61 6.02 7.45
N VAL A 578 -31.72 5.11 7.07
CA VAL A 578 -32.06 3.72 6.72
C VAL A 578 -31.62 2.81 7.86
N HIS A 579 -32.57 2.33 8.66
CA HIS A 579 -32.27 1.41 9.75
C HIS A 579 -32.45 -0.02 9.29
N VAL A 580 -31.36 -0.69 8.94
CA VAL A 580 -31.40 -2.12 8.60
C VAL A 580 -31.94 -2.93 9.78
N ALA A 581 -33.00 -3.69 9.53
CA ALA A 581 -33.72 -4.51 10.50
C ALA A 581 -33.26 -5.97 10.46
N SER A 582 -33.10 -6.53 9.27
CA SER A 582 -32.75 -7.92 9.05
C SER A 582 -32.06 -8.14 7.70
N MET A 583 -31.41 -9.30 7.57
CA MET A 583 -30.80 -9.74 6.33
C MET A 583 -31.11 -11.22 6.11
N SER A 584 -31.22 -11.62 4.84
CA SER A 584 -31.42 -13.02 4.47
C SER A 584 -30.67 -13.34 3.17
N ARG A 585 -30.40 -14.62 2.95
CA ARG A 585 -29.80 -15.09 1.70
C ARG A 585 -30.84 -15.05 0.58
N ALA A 586 -30.47 -14.46 -0.54
CA ALA A 586 -31.29 -14.40 -1.75
C ALA A 586 -30.46 -14.94 -2.93
N GLY A 587 -30.61 -16.23 -3.23
CA GLY A 587 -29.77 -16.92 -4.22
C GLY A 587 -28.28 -16.88 -3.84
N SER A 588 -27.44 -16.39 -4.74
CA SER A 588 -26.00 -16.19 -4.46
C SER A 588 -25.69 -14.94 -3.63
N GLY A 589 -26.64 -14.00 -3.53
CA GLY A 589 -26.48 -12.73 -2.83
C GLY A 589 -27.33 -12.60 -1.56
N TRP A 590 -27.67 -11.36 -1.23
CA TRP A 590 -28.28 -10.92 0.01
C TRP A 590 -29.48 -10.04 -0.25
N ALA A 591 -30.55 -10.26 0.50
CA ALA A 591 -31.68 -9.33 0.64
C ALA A 591 -31.60 -8.67 2.02
N ILE A 592 -31.73 -7.35 2.04
CA ILE A 592 -31.58 -6.51 3.23
C ILE A 592 -32.86 -5.69 3.38
N ALA A 593 -33.53 -5.84 4.53
CA ALA A 593 -34.76 -5.11 4.85
C ALA A 593 -34.47 -4.03 5.89
N ASP A 594 -34.95 -2.81 5.64
CA ASP A 594 -34.96 -1.75 6.65
C ASP A 594 -36.28 -1.71 7.44
N ARG A 595 -36.28 -0.99 8.56
CA ARG A 595 -37.44 -0.89 9.46
C ARG A 595 -38.60 -0.10 8.85
N GLU A 596 -38.30 0.71 7.84
CA GLU A 596 -39.26 1.54 7.13
C GLU A 596 -39.90 0.80 5.94
N GLY A 597 -39.55 -0.48 5.73
CA GLY A 597 -40.10 -1.35 4.69
C GLY A 597 -39.34 -1.32 3.35
N GLY A 598 -38.26 -0.55 3.26
CA GLY A 598 -37.36 -0.53 2.11
C GLY A 598 -36.56 -1.83 1.99
N GLN A 599 -36.26 -2.18 0.73
CA GLN A 599 -35.53 -3.38 0.35
C GLN A 599 -34.28 -3.00 -0.42
N HIS A 600 -33.18 -3.69 -0.13
CA HIS A 600 -31.88 -3.48 -0.76
C HIS A 600 -31.26 -4.84 -1.03
N ASP A 601 -30.44 -4.94 -2.07
CA ASP A 601 -29.83 -6.18 -2.47
C ASP A 601 -28.34 -6.03 -2.78
N ALA A 602 -27.57 -7.07 -2.47
CA ALA A 602 -26.12 -7.05 -2.59
C ALA A 602 -25.54 -8.44 -2.86
N ASP A 603 -24.38 -8.52 -3.49
CA ASP A 603 -23.60 -9.74 -3.58
C ASP A 603 -22.73 -9.95 -2.32
N ILE A 604 -22.32 -8.83 -1.70
CA ILE A 604 -21.53 -8.80 -0.47
C ILE A 604 -22.14 -7.80 0.52
N VAL A 605 -22.20 -8.19 1.79
CA VAL A 605 -22.65 -7.31 2.89
C VAL A 605 -21.55 -7.13 3.93
N LEU A 606 -21.24 -5.88 4.25
CA LEU A 606 -20.18 -5.52 5.19
C LEU A 606 -20.77 -4.71 6.34
N VAL A 607 -20.67 -5.22 7.56
CA VAL A 607 -21.30 -4.63 8.75
C VAL A 607 -20.27 -3.81 9.53
N ALA A 608 -20.41 -2.49 9.48
CA ALA A 608 -19.53 -1.52 10.13
C ALA A 608 -20.19 -0.86 11.37
N THR A 609 -21.04 -1.62 12.07
CA THR A 609 -21.70 -1.21 13.32
C THR A 609 -20.91 -1.73 14.54
N PRO A 610 -21.12 -1.19 15.75
CA PRO A 610 -20.57 -1.77 16.98
C PRO A 610 -20.82 -3.28 17.07
N ALA A 611 -19.85 -4.04 17.60
CA ALA A 611 -19.87 -5.50 17.57
C ALA A 611 -21.17 -6.13 18.12
N PRO A 612 -21.76 -5.66 19.25
CA PRO A 612 -23.04 -6.20 19.71
C PRO A 612 -24.21 -5.97 18.73
N GLN A 613 -24.20 -4.83 18.02
CA GLN A 613 -25.21 -4.55 16.97
C GLN A 613 -24.97 -5.40 15.73
N ALA A 614 -23.70 -5.61 15.36
CA ALA A 614 -23.35 -6.46 14.23
C ALA A 614 -23.75 -7.93 14.50
N ALA A 615 -23.45 -8.44 15.70
CA ALA A 615 -23.86 -9.79 16.13
C ALA A 615 -25.39 -9.97 16.09
N ALA A 616 -26.14 -8.99 16.61
CA ALA A 616 -27.60 -9.03 16.60
C ALA A 616 -28.20 -8.97 15.18
N LEU A 617 -27.56 -8.27 14.26
CA LEU A 617 -27.99 -8.22 12.87
C LEU A 617 -27.69 -9.55 12.16
N LEU A 618 -26.52 -10.13 12.39
CA LEU A 618 -26.12 -11.42 11.81
C LEU A 618 -26.94 -12.60 12.33
N SER A 619 -27.42 -12.54 13.57
CA SER A 619 -28.29 -13.57 14.13
C SER A 619 -29.70 -13.60 13.51
N THR A 620 -30.08 -12.58 12.72
CA THR A 620 -31.35 -12.58 11.96
C THR A 620 -31.33 -13.49 10.75
N VAL A 621 -30.14 -13.93 10.31
CA VAL A 621 -29.99 -14.79 9.14
C VAL A 621 -30.34 -16.22 9.54
N GLU A 622 -31.44 -16.75 9.01
CA GLU A 622 -31.86 -18.13 9.25
C GLU A 622 -30.75 -19.13 8.84
N HIS A 623 -30.54 -20.16 9.66
CA HIS A 623 -29.55 -21.23 9.43
C HIS A 623 -28.09 -20.73 9.31
N ALA A 624 -27.71 -19.72 10.10
CA ALA A 624 -26.32 -19.27 10.23
C ALA A 624 -25.40 -20.33 10.85
N ASN A 625 -25.07 -21.36 10.07
CA ASN A 625 -24.17 -22.45 10.44
C ASN A 625 -22.77 -22.22 9.85
N GLY A 626 -21.76 -22.95 10.35
CA GLY A 626 -20.39 -22.87 9.83
C GLY A 626 -19.73 -21.51 10.07
N ALA A 627 -19.04 -20.99 9.04
CA ALA A 627 -18.22 -19.77 9.14
C ALA A 627 -19.03 -18.52 9.53
N MET A 628 -20.27 -18.37 9.04
CA MET A 628 -21.14 -17.24 9.39
C MET A 628 -21.58 -17.27 10.86
N GLY A 629 -21.89 -18.46 11.38
CA GLY A 629 -22.21 -18.64 12.80
C GLY A 629 -21.01 -18.33 13.70
N ALA A 630 -19.81 -18.77 13.29
CA ALA A 630 -18.57 -18.43 13.98
C ALA A 630 -18.31 -16.92 14.01
N LEU A 631 -18.52 -16.23 12.88
CA LEU A 631 -18.39 -14.78 12.78
C LEU A 631 -19.34 -14.06 13.76
N ALA A 632 -20.60 -14.46 13.81
CA ALA A 632 -21.58 -13.88 14.74
C ALA A 632 -21.21 -14.15 16.21
N ALA A 633 -20.72 -15.35 16.53
CA ALA A 633 -20.27 -15.72 17.87
C ALA A 633 -19.05 -14.89 18.32
N SER A 634 -18.06 -14.71 17.45
CA SER A 634 -16.89 -13.86 17.72
C SER A 634 -17.28 -12.40 17.98
N LEU A 635 -18.25 -11.85 17.23
CA LEU A 635 -18.74 -10.50 17.51
C LEU A 635 -19.52 -10.41 18.82
N ALA A 636 -20.25 -11.45 19.19
CA ALA A 636 -20.99 -11.52 20.45
C ALA A 636 -20.07 -11.60 21.69
N SER A 637 -18.83 -12.09 21.54
CA SER A 637 -17.86 -12.12 22.64
C SER A 637 -17.17 -10.78 22.91
N VAL A 638 -17.34 -9.79 22.01
CA VAL A 638 -16.78 -8.44 22.21
C VAL A 638 -17.62 -7.69 23.25
N SER A 639 -16.96 -7.19 24.30
CA SER A 639 -17.58 -6.33 25.31
C SER A 639 -17.23 -4.86 25.08
N MET A 640 -18.23 -3.99 25.14
CA MET A 640 -18.08 -2.54 25.00
C MET A 640 -18.83 -1.80 26.11
N LEU A 641 -18.14 -0.90 26.79
CA LEU A 641 -18.71 -0.01 27.79
C LEU A 641 -19.44 1.19 27.13
N PRO A 642 -20.53 1.67 27.76
CA PRO A 642 -21.17 2.91 27.36
C PRO A 642 -20.33 4.13 27.79
N CYS A 643 -20.66 5.29 27.22
CA CYS A 643 -20.11 6.59 27.63
C CYS A 643 -21.22 7.64 27.58
N TRP A 644 -21.40 8.35 28.69
CA TRP A 644 -22.12 9.61 28.67
C TRP A 644 -21.22 10.72 28.16
N SER A 645 -21.67 11.43 27.12
CA SER A 645 -21.04 12.66 26.67
C SER A 645 -21.91 13.85 26.99
N THR A 646 -21.39 14.76 27.82
CA THR A 646 -22.10 15.95 28.27
C THR A 646 -21.52 17.19 27.61
N MET A 647 -22.40 18.03 27.08
CA MET A 647 -22.11 19.29 26.41
C MET A 647 -22.50 20.40 27.37
N VAL A 648 -21.54 21.22 27.80
CA VAL A 648 -21.73 22.21 28.85
C VAL A 648 -21.30 23.59 28.33
N VAL A 649 -22.07 24.61 28.68
CA VAL A 649 -21.70 26.02 28.52
C VAL A 649 -21.92 26.71 29.85
N PHE A 650 -20.94 27.46 30.33
CA PHE A 650 -21.00 28.19 31.59
C PHE A 650 -20.34 29.57 31.47
N ASP A 651 -20.53 30.39 32.50
CA ASP A 651 -19.95 31.73 32.58
C ASP A 651 -18.53 31.73 33.17
N GLY A 652 -17.66 32.55 32.57
CA GLY A 652 -16.29 32.79 33.04
C GLY A 652 -15.27 31.76 32.54
N PRO A 653 -14.09 32.18 32.04
CA PRO A 653 -13.05 31.25 31.64
C PRO A 653 -12.48 30.50 32.86
N PRO A 654 -11.94 29.29 32.68
CA PRO A 654 -11.19 28.62 33.74
C PRO A 654 -9.99 29.46 34.19
N PRO A 655 -9.53 29.31 35.45
CA PRO A 655 -8.32 29.98 35.93
C PRO A 655 -7.12 29.75 35.01
N THR A 656 -6.20 30.71 34.92
CA THR A 656 -5.03 30.65 34.02
C THR A 656 -4.21 29.37 34.20
N ILE A 657 -3.97 28.96 35.45
CA ILE A 657 -3.22 27.73 35.77
C ILE A 657 -3.87 26.47 35.19
N VAL A 658 -5.21 26.41 35.17
CA VAL A 658 -5.96 25.30 34.58
C VAL A 658 -5.91 25.39 33.05
N SER A 659 -5.98 26.61 32.50
CA SER A 659 -5.87 26.84 31.06
C SER A 659 -4.50 26.45 30.50
N GLU A 660 -3.42 26.76 31.21
CA GLU A 660 -2.04 26.41 30.84
C GLU A 660 -1.76 24.90 30.94
N ALA A 661 -2.51 24.19 31.77
CA ALA A 661 -2.41 22.73 31.91
C ALA A 661 -3.11 21.96 30.76
N LEU A 662 -3.93 22.62 29.93
CA LEU A 662 -4.63 21.96 28.84
C LEU A 662 -3.67 21.65 27.67
N VAL A 663 -3.54 20.39 27.31
CA VAL A 663 -2.77 19.98 26.12
C VAL A 663 -3.73 19.88 24.94
N GLY A 664 -3.63 20.81 23.98
CA GLY A 664 -4.53 20.86 22.82
C GLY A 664 -6.01 21.09 23.22
N GLY A 665 -6.26 21.73 24.36
CA GLY A 665 -7.60 21.93 24.91
C GLY A 665 -8.21 20.71 25.60
N GLU A 666 -7.46 19.62 25.80
CA GLU A 666 -7.86 18.43 26.56
C GLU A 666 -7.51 18.60 28.05
N LEU A 667 -8.49 18.33 28.90
CA LEU A 667 -8.35 18.16 30.35
C LEU A 667 -8.45 16.67 30.68
N ARG A 668 -7.46 16.17 31.43
CA ARG A 668 -7.50 14.86 32.08
C ARG A 668 -7.71 15.05 33.57
N THR A 669 -8.51 14.18 34.17
CA THR A 669 -8.85 14.28 35.59
C THR A 669 -8.82 12.90 36.23
N ASP A 670 -8.70 12.86 37.55
CA ASP A 670 -8.86 11.65 38.37
C ASP A 670 -10.28 11.56 38.96
N SER A 671 -11.25 12.25 38.33
CA SER A 671 -12.63 12.28 38.79
C SER A 671 -13.29 10.90 38.59
N PRO A 672 -14.10 10.42 39.54
CA PRO A 672 -14.87 9.19 39.34
C PRO A 672 -16.00 9.35 38.30
N VAL A 673 -16.33 10.59 37.92
CA VAL A 673 -17.41 10.91 36.97
C VAL A 673 -16.85 11.39 35.64
N VAL A 674 -15.86 12.28 35.66
CA VAL A 674 -15.26 12.87 34.45
C VAL A 674 -14.03 12.06 34.05
N HIS A 675 -14.05 11.42 32.89
CA HIS A 675 -12.85 10.78 32.34
C HIS A 675 -11.95 11.81 31.68
N ARG A 676 -12.53 12.59 30.76
CA ARG A 676 -11.86 13.63 29.98
C ARG A 676 -12.82 14.74 29.61
N ALA A 677 -12.29 15.94 29.45
CA ALA A 677 -13.04 17.07 28.94
C ALA A 677 -12.25 17.83 27.86
N TRP A 678 -12.95 18.43 26.91
CA TRP A 678 -12.35 19.18 25.81
C TRP A 678 -13.02 20.53 25.68
N ARG A 679 -12.20 21.59 25.79
CA ARG A 679 -12.61 22.96 25.52
C ARG A 679 -12.92 23.09 24.03
N GLN A 680 -14.17 23.36 23.69
CA GLN A 680 -14.61 23.49 22.30
C GLN A 680 -14.26 24.87 21.73
N SER A 681 -14.24 25.92 22.54
CA SER A 681 -13.89 27.27 22.10
C SER A 681 -12.45 27.44 21.61
N SER A 682 -11.53 26.55 21.98
CA SER A 682 -10.16 26.54 21.46
C SER A 682 -10.03 25.93 20.07
N ARG A 683 -11.13 25.43 19.48
CA ARG A 683 -11.12 24.76 18.17
C ARG A 683 -11.33 25.76 17.02
N PRO A 684 -10.89 25.42 15.79
CA PRO A 684 -11.08 26.29 14.64
C PRO A 684 -12.55 26.66 14.40
N GLY A 685 -12.80 27.95 14.14
CA GLY A 685 -14.11 28.44 13.73
C GLY A 685 -15.22 28.31 14.79
N ARG A 686 -14.88 28.24 16.09
CA ARG A 686 -15.86 28.17 17.18
C ARG A 686 -16.10 29.52 17.84
N SER A 687 -17.21 29.61 18.58
CA SER A 687 -17.54 30.76 19.43
C SER A 687 -16.54 30.91 20.58
N SER A 688 -16.40 32.14 21.09
CA SER A 688 -15.58 32.44 22.27
C SER A 688 -16.19 32.01 23.61
N ASP A 689 -17.47 31.61 23.64
CA ASP A 689 -18.14 31.10 24.83
C ASP A 689 -17.43 29.86 25.40
N GLU A 690 -17.44 29.67 26.73
CA GLU A 690 -16.87 28.48 27.38
C GLU A 690 -17.74 27.23 27.17
N ALA A 691 -17.67 26.71 25.96
CA ALA A 691 -18.29 25.46 25.55
C ALA A 691 -17.32 24.30 25.78
N TRP A 692 -17.79 23.24 26.44
CA TRP A 692 -17.02 22.06 26.79
C TRP A 692 -17.78 20.78 26.41
N VAL A 693 -17.02 19.77 26.00
CA VAL A 693 -17.51 18.39 25.90
C VAL A 693 -16.83 17.58 26.99
N VAL A 694 -17.60 16.80 27.72
CA VAL A 694 -17.11 15.89 28.75
C VAL A 694 -17.45 14.47 28.34
N HIS A 695 -16.49 13.56 28.45
CA HIS A 695 -16.75 12.12 28.43
C HIS A 695 -16.66 11.61 29.86
N SER A 696 -17.71 10.93 30.30
CA SER A 696 -17.76 10.35 31.63
C SER A 696 -16.94 9.08 31.74
N GLU A 697 -16.60 8.69 32.97
CA GLU A 697 -15.92 7.43 33.23
C GLU A 697 -16.74 6.21 32.81
N GLY A 698 -16.03 5.15 32.41
CA GLY A 698 -16.65 3.97 31.79
C GLY A 698 -17.57 3.20 32.74
N ASN A 699 -17.07 2.93 33.96
CA ASN A 699 -17.84 2.21 34.98
C ASN A 699 -19.03 3.06 35.48
N TRP A 700 -18.79 4.34 35.75
CA TRP A 700 -19.85 5.27 36.13
C TRP A 700 -20.94 5.38 35.06
N SER A 701 -20.54 5.42 33.78
CA SER A 701 -21.49 5.44 32.66
C SER A 701 -22.29 4.14 32.54
N ALA A 702 -21.71 3.00 32.91
CA ALA A 702 -22.40 1.71 32.92
C ALA A 702 -23.45 1.64 34.04
N GLU A 703 -23.10 2.08 35.25
CA GLU A 703 -24.02 2.17 36.39
C GLU A 703 -25.19 3.11 36.12
N ASN A 704 -24.92 4.21 35.40
CA ASN A 704 -25.91 5.24 35.07
C ASN A 704 -26.45 5.10 33.64
N VAL A 705 -26.32 3.94 33.00
CA VAL A 705 -26.61 3.81 31.57
C VAL A 705 -28.06 4.13 31.23
N GLU A 706 -29.03 3.76 32.08
CA GLU A 706 -30.46 4.05 31.87
C GLU A 706 -30.95 5.32 32.59
N ALA A 707 -30.03 6.13 33.15
CA ALA A 707 -30.39 7.39 33.79
C ALA A 707 -30.96 8.41 32.79
N GLU A 708 -31.77 9.35 33.29
CA GLU A 708 -32.33 10.41 32.47
C GLU A 708 -31.23 11.39 32.00
N PRO A 709 -31.17 11.74 30.70
CA PRO A 709 -30.13 12.62 30.17
C PRO A 709 -30.01 13.97 30.87
N ALA A 710 -31.12 14.56 31.33
CA ALA A 710 -31.10 15.83 32.03
C ALA A 710 -30.38 15.73 33.38
N VAL A 711 -30.64 14.67 34.14
CA VAL A 711 -29.99 14.40 35.43
C VAL A 711 -28.49 14.19 35.23
N VAL A 712 -28.10 13.38 34.24
CA VAL A 712 -26.70 13.16 33.88
C VAL A 712 -26.02 14.48 33.47
N ALA A 713 -26.70 15.31 32.69
CA ALA A 713 -26.15 16.58 32.24
C ALA A 713 -25.78 17.49 33.42
N THR A 714 -26.66 17.60 34.43
CA THR A 714 -26.39 18.37 35.66
C THR A 714 -25.23 17.78 36.44
N LEU A 715 -25.26 16.47 36.76
CA LEU A 715 -24.22 15.83 37.57
C LEU A 715 -22.83 15.94 36.94
N VAL A 716 -22.73 15.75 35.63
CA VAL A 716 -21.45 15.82 34.90
C VAL A 716 -20.99 17.27 34.74
N ALA A 717 -21.91 18.22 34.57
CA ALA A 717 -21.56 19.64 34.54
C ALA A 717 -21.00 20.10 35.89
N ASP A 718 -21.66 19.77 37.00
CA ASP A 718 -21.19 20.11 38.35
C ASP A 718 -19.81 19.49 38.63
N ALA A 719 -19.61 18.23 38.25
CA ALA A 719 -18.32 17.56 38.35
C ALA A 719 -17.24 18.26 37.51
N LEU A 720 -17.56 18.70 36.28
CA LEU A 720 -16.63 19.46 35.44
C LEU A 720 -16.27 20.80 36.09
N LEU A 721 -17.25 21.57 36.54
CA LEU A 721 -17.02 22.89 37.14
C LEU A 721 -16.13 22.78 38.39
N ALA A 722 -16.32 21.73 39.19
CA ALA A 722 -15.45 21.42 40.32
C ALA A 722 -14.00 21.14 39.89
N GLN A 723 -13.79 20.38 38.81
CA GLN A 723 -12.45 20.12 38.26
C GLN A 723 -11.79 21.38 37.67
N LEU A 724 -12.59 22.26 37.07
CA LEU A 724 -12.12 23.53 36.52
C LEU A 724 -11.99 24.64 37.59
N GLN A 725 -12.41 24.40 38.82
CA GLN A 725 -12.45 25.38 39.91
C GLN A 725 -13.29 26.62 39.55
N ILE A 726 -14.42 26.42 38.87
CA ILE A 726 -15.32 27.48 38.41
C ILE A 726 -16.56 27.52 39.29
N ALA A 727 -16.87 28.69 39.85
CA ALA A 727 -18.10 28.97 40.60
C ALA A 727 -19.20 29.61 39.72
N GLY A 728 -19.01 29.62 38.40
CA GLY A 728 -19.91 30.23 37.41
C GLY A 728 -21.22 29.46 37.20
N THR A 729 -22.19 30.13 36.60
CA THR A 729 -23.50 29.55 36.29
C THR A 729 -23.44 28.73 35.00
N VAL A 730 -24.01 27.53 35.01
CA VAL A 730 -24.21 26.72 33.80
C VAL A 730 -25.35 27.35 32.99
N ARG A 731 -25.04 27.85 31.79
CA ARG A 731 -26.02 28.40 30.84
C ARG A 731 -26.71 27.32 30.02
N HIS A 732 -26.01 26.21 29.77
CA HIS A 732 -26.52 25.10 28.99
C HIS A 732 -25.85 23.80 29.42
N ALA A 733 -26.63 22.74 29.58
CA ALA A 733 -26.13 21.38 29.76
C ALA A 733 -27.03 20.40 29.02
N ALA A 734 -26.42 19.51 28.24
CA ALA A 734 -27.13 18.43 27.57
C ALA A 734 -26.25 17.17 27.53
N ALA A 735 -26.82 16.01 27.85
CA ALA A 735 -26.10 14.74 27.80
C ALA A 735 -26.56 13.87 26.62
N HIS A 736 -25.63 13.11 26.06
CA HIS A 736 -25.87 12.12 25.03
C HIS A 736 -25.27 10.78 25.44
N ARG A 737 -26.05 9.70 25.29
CA ARG A 737 -25.64 8.35 25.66
C ARG A 737 -25.12 7.58 24.46
N TRP A 738 -23.82 7.30 24.46
CA TRP A 738 -23.22 6.31 23.57
C TRP A 738 -23.27 4.94 24.23
N ARG A 739 -24.20 4.07 23.81
CA ARG A 739 -24.34 2.71 24.40
C ARG A 739 -23.11 1.81 24.17
N TYR A 740 -22.39 2.01 23.07
CA TYR A 740 -21.21 1.23 22.70
C TYR A 740 -20.08 2.19 22.35
N ALA A 741 -19.30 2.58 23.36
CA ALA A 741 -18.34 3.69 23.24
C ALA A 741 -16.90 3.27 23.45
N ARG A 742 -16.61 2.30 24.32
CA ARG A 742 -15.24 1.88 24.64
C ARG A 742 -15.16 0.36 24.67
N VAL A 743 -14.37 -0.23 23.78
CA VAL A 743 -14.05 -1.66 23.82
C VAL A 743 -13.34 -1.98 25.13
N GLN A 744 -13.90 -2.94 25.87
CA GLN A 744 -13.33 -3.50 27.09
C GLN A 744 -12.59 -4.80 26.78
N THR A 745 -13.19 -5.64 25.94
CA THR A 745 -12.60 -6.89 25.46
C THR A 745 -12.87 -6.96 23.96
N GLY A 746 -11.80 -7.00 23.15
CA GLY A 746 -11.87 -7.06 21.69
C GLY A 746 -11.38 -8.39 21.14
N LEU A 747 -11.19 -8.44 19.82
CA LEU A 747 -10.64 -9.59 19.10
C LEU A 747 -9.20 -9.31 18.66
N ASP A 748 -8.43 -10.36 18.38
CA ASP A 748 -7.08 -10.23 17.84
C ASP A 748 -7.11 -9.82 16.36
N ASP A 749 -8.06 -10.36 15.58
CA ASP A 749 -8.24 -9.99 14.19
C ASP A 749 -8.70 -8.53 14.03
N LEU A 750 -8.17 -7.85 13.01
CA LEU A 750 -8.52 -6.47 12.70
C LEU A 750 -9.97 -6.35 12.19
N CYS A 751 -10.45 -7.36 11.46
CA CYS A 751 -11.80 -7.48 10.91
C CYS A 751 -12.15 -8.96 10.72
N LEU A 752 -13.43 -9.26 10.49
CA LEU A 752 -13.90 -10.62 10.20
C LEU A 752 -14.51 -10.68 8.80
N PHE A 753 -14.24 -11.74 8.05
CA PHE A 753 -14.81 -11.93 6.72
C PHE A 753 -15.03 -13.41 6.39
N ASP A 754 -16.27 -13.75 6.06
CA ASP A 754 -16.66 -15.03 5.48
C ASP A 754 -16.69 -14.89 3.95
N ALA A 755 -15.61 -15.31 3.31
CA ALA A 755 -15.45 -15.26 1.87
C ALA A 755 -16.40 -16.23 1.13
N ALA A 756 -16.90 -17.30 1.75
CA ALA A 756 -17.84 -18.20 1.08
C ALA A 756 -19.18 -17.49 0.88
N ASN A 757 -19.69 -16.86 1.95
CA ASN A 757 -20.99 -16.20 1.96
C ASN A 757 -20.96 -14.73 1.54
N GLY A 758 -19.77 -14.11 1.45
CA GLY A 758 -19.63 -12.70 1.11
C GLY A 758 -20.19 -11.79 2.19
N ILE A 759 -19.88 -12.09 3.46
CA ILE A 759 -20.31 -11.28 4.59
C ILE A 759 -19.15 -11.02 5.54
N GLY A 760 -19.06 -9.81 6.09
CA GLY A 760 -17.99 -9.47 7.01
C GLY A 760 -18.34 -8.33 7.95
N ALA A 761 -17.47 -8.07 8.92
CA ALA A 761 -17.65 -7.03 9.91
C ALA A 761 -16.32 -6.32 10.24
N CYS A 762 -16.41 -5.01 10.48
CA CYS A 762 -15.28 -4.16 10.87
C CYS A 762 -15.69 -3.14 11.93
N GLY A 763 -14.72 -2.63 12.68
CA GLY A 763 -14.94 -1.66 13.75
C GLY A 763 -13.70 -1.43 14.61
N ASP A 764 -13.85 -0.67 15.69
CA ASP A 764 -12.75 -0.37 16.62
C ASP A 764 -12.44 -1.52 17.61
N TRP A 765 -13.11 -2.66 17.47
CA TRP A 765 -13.02 -3.83 18.34
C TRP A 765 -11.91 -4.83 17.98
N GLY A 766 -11.30 -4.72 16.80
CA GLY A 766 -10.22 -5.62 16.36
C GLY A 766 -8.82 -5.23 16.87
N ALA A 767 -7.82 -6.11 16.68
CA ALA A 767 -6.43 -5.93 17.15
C ALA A 767 -6.27 -5.50 18.62
N ALA A 768 -7.01 -6.14 19.52
CA ALA A 768 -6.93 -5.88 20.95
C ALA A 768 -5.55 -6.19 21.56
N GLY A 769 -4.81 -7.17 21.01
CA GLY A 769 -3.49 -7.58 21.48
C GLY A 769 -2.27 -6.90 20.82
N ALA A 770 -2.43 -6.15 19.73
CA ALA A 770 -1.32 -5.78 18.84
C ALA A 770 -0.65 -4.42 19.13
N THR A 771 -1.21 -3.58 20.00
CA THR A 771 -0.68 -2.20 20.21
C THR A 771 -0.39 -1.89 21.66
N THR A 772 0.77 -1.26 21.92
CA THR A 772 1.15 -0.67 23.22
C THR A 772 0.24 0.48 23.67
N ARG A 773 -0.66 0.95 22.79
CA ARG A 773 -1.72 1.91 23.11
C ARG A 773 -3.02 1.19 23.43
N SER A 774 -3.39 1.24 24.70
CA SER A 774 -4.46 0.46 25.33
C SER A 774 -5.90 0.87 25.02
N HIS A 775 -6.17 1.68 23.98
CA HIS A 775 -7.54 2.17 23.71
C HIS A 775 -8.00 2.07 22.25
N PRO A 776 -9.24 1.61 22.00
CA PRO A 776 -9.89 1.67 20.69
C PRO A 776 -10.00 3.12 20.19
N SER A 777 -9.64 3.34 18.93
CA SER A 777 -9.44 4.66 18.34
C SER A 777 -10.06 4.76 16.94
N VAL A 778 -10.17 5.99 16.44
CA VAL A 778 -10.56 6.27 15.05
C VAL A 778 -9.59 5.62 14.06
N GLU A 779 -8.29 5.60 14.38
CA GLU A 779 -7.26 4.90 13.61
C GLU A 779 -7.56 3.40 13.48
N ARG A 780 -7.85 2.72 14.58
CA ARG A 780 -8.16 1.29 14.55
C ARG A 780 -9.41 0.97 13.74
N ALA A 781 -10.47 1.76 13.92
CA ALA A 781 -11.68 1.62 13.13
C ALA A 781 -11.40 1.81 11.62
N TRP A 782 -10.55 2.78 11.28
CA TRP A 782 -10.12 3.02 9.91
C TRP A 782 -9.37 1.82 9.33
N LEU A 783 -8.31 1.37 10.03
CA LEU A 783 -7.49 0.23 9.62
C LEU A 783 -8.34 -1.04 9.46
N SER A 784 -9.28 -1.28 10.37
CA SER A 784 -10.27 -2.36 10.28
C SER A 784 -11.14 -2.27 9.03
N GLY A 785 -11.61 -1.06 8.69
CA GLY A 785 -12.39 -0.81 7.47
C GLY A 785 -11.61 -1.10 6.18
N ILE A 786 -10.36 -0.62 6.12
CA ILE A 786 -9.46 -0.89 4.98
C ILE A 786 -9.14 -2.39 4.90
N ALA A 787 -8.82 -3.06 6.02
CA ALA A 787 -8.54 -4.49 6.01
C ALA A 787 -9.74 -5.32 5.53
N LEU A 788 -10.97 -4.95 5.90
CA LEU A 788 -12.16 -5.61 5.39
C LEU A 788 -12.34 -5.41 3.88
N ALA A 789 -12.01 -4.22 3.37
CA ALA A 789 -11.98 -3.99 1.93
C ALA A 789 -10.90 -4.84 1.23
N GLY A 790 -9.71 -4.96 1.81
CA GLY A 790 -8.64 -5.85 1.33
C GLY A 790 -9.09 -7.32 1.25
N ARG A 791 -9.79 -7.83 2.28
CA ARG A 791 -10.39 -9.18 2.28
C ARG A 791 -11.36 -9.39 1.12
N VAL A 792 -12.17 -8.39 0.79
CA VAL A 792 -13.08 -8.41 -0.37
C VAL A 792 -12.33 -8.39 -1.69
N LEU A 793 -11.30 -7.54 -1.81
CA LEU A 793 -10.49 -7.42 -3.03
C LEU A 793 -9.66 -8.69 -3.29
N GLY A 794 -9.10 -9.31 -2.24
CA GLY A 794 -8.39 -10.59 -2.33
C GLY A 794 -9.27 -11.77 -2.72
N ARG A 795 -10.57 -11.75 -2.38
CA ARG A 795 -11.52 -12.78 -2.85
C ARG A 795 -11.70 -12.77 -4.37
N ALA A 796 -11.56 -11.62 -5.03
CA ALA A 796 -11.76 -11.52 -6.47
C ALA A 796 -10.64 -12.24 -7.26
N THR A 797 -9.45 -12.39 -6.68
CA THR A 797 -8.30 -13.08 -7.32
C THR A 797 -8.38 -14.59 -7.16
N SER A 798 -8.95 -15.11 -6.06
CA SER A 798 -9.06 -16.56 -5.85
C SER A 798 -10.09 -17.22 -6.79
N ARG A 799 -11.09 -16.47 -7.26
CA ARG A 799 -12.11 -16.97 -8.22
C ARG A 799 -11.71 -16.87 -9.69
N SER A 800 -10.69 -16.08 -10.04
CA SER A 800 -10.24 -15.92 -11.44
C SER A 800 -9.23 -16.97 -11.89
N ARG A 801 -8.79 -17.87 -11.01
CA ARG A 801 -8.04 -19.08 -11.41
C ARG A 801 -9.01 -20.08 -12.03
N PRO A 802 -8.85 -20.49 -13.31
CA PRO A 802 -9.41 -21.76 -13.72
C PRO A 802 -8.80 -22.83 -12.81
N VAL A 803 -9.66 -23.62 -12.15
CA VAL A 803 -9.21 -24.87 -11.52
C VAL A 803 -8.54 -25.70 -12.64
N PRO A 804 -7.35 -26.27 -12.41
CA PRO A 804 -6.60 -26.99 -13.43
C PRO A 804 -7.40 -28.10 -14.10
#